data_AF-A0A9D7H8Z6-F1
#
_entry.id   AF-A0A9D7H8Z6-F1
#
_cell.length_a   1.000
_cell.length_b   1.000
_cell.length_c   1.000
_cell.angle_alpha   90.00
_cell.angle_beta   90.00
_cell.angle_gamma   90.00
#
_symmetry.space_group_name_H-M   'P 1'
#
loop_
_entity.id
_entity.type
_entity.pdbx_description
1 polymer ?
#
loop_
_entity_poly.entity_id
_entity_poly.type
_entity_poly.pdbx_seq_one_letter_code
_entity_poly.pdbx_strand_id
1 'polypeptide(L)'
;MSRFALSLAAVLALGAAALTTACQSSGETDDAEEGALRKRESASLFRPGNRFAGWGGEHDRYLDDVQPLLGKRCVTCHGCSSSPCQLKLTSFEGVKRGSNPHGFFSTQGPPTRLKDGVTEADWTAKGFYSVVTGGDQSIMSKLVAHGKQHNAPGFDLAPAYSIYAQRAELLAFACVDQAGELDERLAKKGTGMPLGLPALTDDEAGVLLRWLKDGAEGPSEANQKTLERPRDEAKVAEWESFLNDGDARWHHAMQYVYEHVFFGKFHFDDSAKGRGDFFELVRARERTGPIHELVTEAPGDDPGAPYFFRLKKFTPLVSAKDHIVFNADASLMARWKALFGGDWAAPTAPSRGRAGQNPFAFFEAIPAPARYQFMLDNAHALIDAMVKGDVCTGSQATSAIRDRFFTVFMKPSSDPSAKDPKLGRASYEHLDPTDPSPMRDAALEEAFEQALRREKPEGLSESDIWDGDKKDKNAWVTVLRHDTNSSAHQGPAGQLADTVWVLDYANFERLYYALVALYKPWGPMGQKATAWQTMAQVRSHSEDLFLMLMPEGKRDELRKSFTPGFSTPAATPMRGAGYPSAVQDLDGARPVAHMVSKLRTYLGPEIARGDGLEGDPMVALPASPARIATPADADAALALLAAKSTALAAVLPEVTWLTVDTGNEKLRYTLVANRIFGSSRRTVDAESVHRPELDSVSVIRGRRGGFPQLFLTVPMAQLAAFVAAANGAPAERAALRTKYEIARNSPAFWATLDEEHERAIKDEPLHAGIIDTSAYVWPLELQPSRGR
;
A
#
# COMPACT_ATOMS: atom_id res chain seq x y z
N MET A 1 9.83 47.65 41.69
CA MET A 1 10.65 48.74 41.15
C MET A 1 10.47 48.72 39.63
N SER A 2 10.17 49.75 38.84
CA SER A 2 9.64 51.12 39.01
C SER A 2 9.61 51.73 37.59
N ARG A 3 8.41 51.96 37.01
CA ARG A 3 8.02 53.09 36.10
C ARG A 3 8.75 53.22 34.72
N PHE A 4 8.22 53.77 33.63
CA PHE A 4 7.02 54.58 33.27
C PHE A 4 6.40 54.05 31.93
N ALA A 5 5.21 54.37 31.37
CA ALA A 5 3.99 55.14 31.74
C ALA A 5 3.63 56.36 30.84
N LEU A 6 2.54 56.22 30.03
CA LEU A 6 1.78 57.22 29.25
C LEU A 6 2.48 57.85 28.00
N SER A 7 1.82 58.42 26.97
CA SER A 7 0.42 58.86 26.69
C SER A 7 0.05 58.51 25.22
N LEU A 8 -1.19 58.23 24.76
CA LEU A 8 -2.48 58.95 24.74
C LEU A 8 -2.48 60.34 24.04
N ALA A 9 -2.99 60.38 22.81
CA ALA A 9 -3.50 61.56 22.09
C ALA A 9 -4.62 61.11 21.11
N ALA A 10 -5.37 62.01 20.47
CA ALA A 10 -6.68 61.68 19.85
C ALA A 10 -7.18 62.70 18.79
N VAL A 11 -8.39 62.43 18.25
CA VAL A 11 -9.33 63.37 17.57
C VAL A 11 -9.25 63.53 16.02
N LEU A 12 -10.23 62.88 15.37
CA LEU A 12 -11.17 63.36 14.33
C LEU A 12 -10.90 64.66 13.54
N ALA A 13 -11.13 64.61 12.21
CA ALA A 13 -12.02 65.54 11.50
C ALA A 13 -12.49 64.96 10.13
N LEU A 14 -13.72 65.29 9.71
CA LEU A 14 -14.26 64.93 8.38
C LEU A 14 -13.87 65.98 7.32
N GLY A 15 -13.85 65.55 6.05
CA GLY A 15 -13.89 66.42 4.87
C GLY A 15 -14.50 65.68 3.68
N ALA A 16 -15.48 66.28 3.00
CA ALA A 16 -16.30 65.59 1.99
C ALA A 16 -16.18 66.20 0.58
N ALA A 17 -16.30 65.31 -0.41
CA ALA A 17 -16.79 65.52 -1.79
C ALA A 17 -16.12 66.55 -2.73
N ALA A 18 -15.60 66.05 -3.86
CA ALA A 18 -15.99 66.48 -5.22
C ALA A 18 -15.53 65.45 -6.28
N LEU A 19 -16.25 65.31 -7.40
CA LEU A 19 -15.95 64.37 -8.49
C LEU A 19 -14.99 64.98 -9.53
N THR A 20 -14.14 64.13 -10.13
CA THR A 20 -13.78 64.23 -11.57
C THR A 20 -13.62 62.83 -12.17
N THR A 21 -14.22 62.61 -13.34
CA THR A 21 -14.15 61.36 -14.12
C THR A 21 -12.89 61.27 -14.99
N ALA A 22 -12.24 60.10 -15.02
CA ALA A 22 -11.31 59.70 -16.09
C ALA A 22 -11.31 58.16 -16.23
N CYS A 23 -10.95 57.65 -17.41
CA CYS A 23 -11.26 56.28 -17.85
C CYS A 23 -10.17 55.22 -17.62
N GLN A 24 -10.65 53.98 -17.47
CA GLN A 24 -10.14 52.71 -18.05
C GLN A 24 -8.86 51.99 -17.56
N SER A 25 -9.04 50.67 -17.48
CA SER A 25 -8.12 49.53 -17.68
C SER A 25 -6.92 49.31 -16.74
N SER A 26 -7.11 48.44 -15.73
CA SER A 26 -6.09 47.52 -15.18
C SER A 26 -6.71 46.46 -14.23
N GLY A 27 -7.80 45.80 -14.63
CA GLY A 27 -8.68 45.06 -13.69
C GLY A 27 -8.89 43.56 -13.92
N GLU A 28 -8.21 42.92 -14.88
CA GLU A 28 -8.42 41.48 -15.21
C GLU A 28 -7.15 40.62 -15.14
N THR A 29 -5.96 41.22 -15.00
CA THR A 29 -4.70 40.49 -14.84
C THR A 29 -4.42 40.13 -13.39
N ASP A 30 -4.59 41.09 -12.47
CA ASP A 30 -4.13 40.95 -11.10
C ASP A 30 -5.01 39.97 -10.30
N ASP A 31 -6.35 39.99 -10.46
CA ASP A 31 -7.23 38.98 -9.86
C ASP A 31 -7.01 37.57 -10.43
N ALA A 32 -6.54 37.47 -11.68
CA ALA A 32 -6.20 36.20 -12.31
C ALA A 32 -4.84 35.66 -11.83
N GLU A 33 -3.83 36.53 -11.67
CA GLU A 33 -2.55 36.16 -11.06
C GLU A 33 -2.70 35.87 -9.56
N GLU A 34 -3.45 36.67 -8.80
CA GLU A 34 -3.68 36.43 -7.38
C GLU A 34 -4.54 35.17 -7.16
N GLY A 35 -5.53 34.92 -8.03
CA GLY A 35 -6.28 33.66 -8.07
C GLY A 35 -5.41 32.44 -8.44
N ALA A 36 -4.45 32.61 -9.37
CA ALA A 36 -3.48 31.57 -9.72
C ALA A 36 -2.45 31.34 -8.60
N LEU A 37 -2.00 32.40 -7.92
CA LEU A 37 -1.11 32.34 -6.76
C LEU A 37 -1.78 31.65 -5.57
N ARG A 38 -3.04 31.98 -5.26
CA ARG A 38 -3.83 31.27 -4.23
C ARG A 38 -4.07 29.80 -4.60
N LYS A 39 -4.21 29.44 -5.88
CA LYS A 39 -4.16 28.03 -6.35
C LYS A 39 -2.76 27.41 -6.24
N ARG A 40 -1.68 28.18 -6.39
CA ARG A 40 -0.30 27.71 -6.16
C ARG A 40 -0.02 27.43 -4.68
N GLU A 41 -0.73 28.04 -3.74
CA GLU A 41 -0.59 27.75 -2.29
C GLU A 41 -1.37 26.53 -1.77
N SER A 42 -2.40 26.05 -2.48
CA SER A 42 -3.13 24.85 -2.06
C SER A 42 -2.34 23.57 -2.32
N ALA A 43 -2.42 22.60 -1.39
CA ALA A 43 -1.80 21.29 -1.53
C ALA A 43 -2.34 20.49 -2.74
N SER A 44 -1.47 19.70 -3.38
CA SER A 44 -1.82 18.91 -4.56
C SER A 44 -0.92 17.67 -4.69
N LEU A 45 -1.53 16.48 -4.81
CA LEU A 45 -0.83 15.21 -5.07
C LEU A 45 -0.10 15.18 -6.42
N PHE A 46 -0.43 16.11 -7.30
CA PHE A 46 0.07 16.17 -8.67
C PHE A 46 1.33 17.03 -8.81
N ARG A 47 1.87 17.59 -7.72
CA ARG A 47 3.12 18.37 -7.74
C ARG A 47 4.35 17.48 -7.50
N PRO A 48 5.37 17.51 -8.38
CA PRO A 48 6.66 16.88 -8.13
C PRO A 48 7.38 17.46 -6.90
N GLY A 49 8.24 16.67 -6.27
CA GLY A 49 9.21 17.14 -5.26
C GLY A 49 8.67 17.65 -3.92
N ASN A 50 7.41 18.08 -3.83
CA ASN A 50 6.68 18.29 -2.58
C ASN A 50 5.17 18.43 -2.84
N ARG A 51 4.35 17.58 -2.19
CA ARG A 51 2.89 17.53 -2.41
C ARG A 51 2.12 18.73 -1.83
N PHE A 52 2.71 19.52 -0.93
CA PHE A 52 1.95 20.49 -0.10
C PHE A 52 2.42 21.95 -0.25
N ALA A 53 3.47 22.20 -1.04
CA ALA A 53 3.90 23.52 -1.51
C ALA A 53 4.70 23.36 -2.82
N GLY A 54 4.93 24.44 -3.57
CA GLY A 54 5.66 24.37 -4.84
C GLY A 54 7.05 23.74 -4.75
N TRP A 55 7.54 23.19 -5.86
CA TRP A 55 8.86 22.55 -5.95
C TRP A 55 10.04 23.55 -5.88
N GLY A 56 9.76 24.84 -6.10
CA GLY A 56 10.62 25.95 -5.64
C GLY A 56 11.53 26.60 -6.70
N GLY A 57 11.42 26.22 -7.98
CA GLY A 57 12.11 26.91 -9.08
C GLY A 57 11.22 27.84 -9.90
N GLU A 58 11.78 28.31 -11.02
CA GLU A 58 11.05 29.11 -12.01
C GLU A 58 10.08 28.23 -12.81
N HIS A 59 9.10 28.85 -13.47
CA HIS A 59 8.07 28.11 -14.20
C HIS A 59 8.68 27.16 -15.24
N ASP A 60 8.31 25.89 -15.14
CA ASP A 60 8.80 24.81 -16.01
C ASP A 60 7.61 24.06 -16.61
N ARG A 61 7.51 24.07 -17.95
CA ARG A 61 6.42 23.45 -18.70
C ARG A 61 6.21 21.98 -18.34
N TYR A 62 7.28 21.23 -18.09
CA TYR A 62 7.13 19.83 -17.71
C TYR A 62 6.64 19.70 -16.27
N LEU A 63 7.26 20.40 -15.32
CA LEU A 63 6.95 20.23 -13.89
C LEU A 63 5.61 20.86 -13.46
N ASP A 64 5.20 21.95 -14.10
CA ASP A 64 4.00 22.72 -13.71
C ASP A 64 2.75 22.41 -14.55
N ASP A 65 2.90 22.06 -15.83
CA ASP A 65 1.76 21.82 -16.73
C ASP A 65 1.58 20.33 -17.06
N VAL A 66 2.65 19.67 -17.53
CA VAL A 66 2.57 18.30 -18.08
C VAL A 66 2.51 17.26 -16.96
N GLN A 67 3.48 17.27 -16.05
CA GLN A 67 3.59 16.26 -14.99
C GLN A 67 2.37 16.25 -14.05
N PRO A 68 1.76 17.40 -13.68
CA PRO A 68 0.55 17.39 -12.89
C PRO A 68 -0.64 16.79 -13.66
N LEU A 69 -0.75 17.06 -14.97
CA LEU A 69 -1.79 16.46 -15.79
C LEU A 69 -1.60 14.94 -15.97
N LEU A 70 -0.36 14.49 -16.22
CA LEU A 70 -0.02 13.06 -16.18
C LEU A 70 -0.39 12.45 -14.82
N GLY A 71 -0.11 13.15 -13.72
CA GLY A 71 -0.56 12.79 -12.37
C GLY A 71 -2.07 12.58 -12.28
N LYS A 72 -2.83 13.57 -12.76
CA LYS A 72 -4.29 13.67 -12.64
C LYS A 72 -5.08 12.68 -13.52
N ARG A 73 -4.48 12.19 -14.62
CA ARG A 73 -5.20 11.41 -15.65
C ARG A 73 -4.51 10.11 -16.08
N CYS A 74 -3.21 9.98 -15.87
CA CYS A 74 -2.43 8.85 -16.39
C CYS A 74 -1.76 8.02 -15.29
N VAL A 75 -1.20 8.64 -14.25
CA VAL A 75 -0.56 7.98 -13.09
C VAL A 75 -1.58 7.13 -12.30
N THR A 76 -2.86 7.47 -12.36
CA THR A 76 -3.98 6.64 -11.90
C THR A 76 -4.01 5.22 -12.49
N CYS A 77 -3.26 4.95 -13.57
CA CYS A 77 -2.96 3.59 -14.05
C CYS A 77 -1.44 3.32 -14.14
N HIS A 78 -0.66 4.35 -14.49
CA HIS A 78 0.78 4.32 -14.77
C HIS A 78 1.67 4.74 -13.60
N GLY A 79 1.21 4.55 -12.36
CA GLY A 79 1.92 4.95 -11.15
C GLY A 79 3.02 4.01 -10.64
N CYS A 80 3.10 2.76 -11.13
CA CYS A 80 3.90 1.71 -10.50
C CYS A 80 4.96 1.08 -11.41
N SER A 81 5.92 0.37 -10.81
CA SER A 81 6.88 -0.50 -11.50
C SER A 81 6.18 -1.58 -12.35
N SER A 82 5.09 -2.18 -11.85
CA SER A 82 4.27 -3.17 -12.57
C SER A 82 3.08 -2.58 -13.35
N SER A 83 3.09 -1.27 -13.65
CA SER A 83 2.03 -0.63 -14.46
C SER A 83 1.94 -1.18 -15.89
N PRO A 84 0.85 -0.89 -16.64
CA PRO A 84 0.63 -1.43 -17.99
C PRO A 84 1.84 -1.20 -18.90
N CYS A 85 2.35 -2.27 -19.53
CA CYS A 85 3.55 -2.25 -20.36
C CYS A 85 4.80 -1.63 -19.68
N GLN A 86 4.92 -1.76 -18.35
CA GLN A 86 5.93 -1.10 -17.50
C GLN A 86 6.03 0.43 -17.67
N LEU A 87 5.07 1.08 -18.34
CA LEU A 87 5.09 2.52 -18.56
C LEU A 87 4.75 3.22 -17.23
N LYS A 88 5.73 3.92 -16.66
CA LYS A 88 5.62 4.63 -15.38
C LYS A 88 5.70 6.14 -15.63
N LEU A 89 4.66 6.89 -15.27
CA LEU A 89 4.48 8.31 -15.64
C LEU A 89 4.60 9.26 -14.43
N THR A 90 5.22 8.81 -13.34
CA THR A 90 5.39 9.60 -12.10
C THR A 90 6.56 10.58 -12.14
N SER A 91 7.45 10.48 -13.12
CA SER A 91 8.59 11.37 -13.32
C SER A 91 8.95 11.44 -14.81
N PHE A 92 9.71 12.48 -15.22
CA PHE A 92 10.23 12.60 -16.58
C PHE A 92 11.16 11.43 -16.96
N GLU A 93 11.93 10.92 -16.01
CA GLU A 93 12.75 9.72 -16.17
C GLU A 93 11.90 8.51 -16.58
N GLY A 94 10.73 8.31 -15.96
CA GLY A 94 9.79 7.25 -16.32
C GLY A 94 9.15 7.44 -17.70
N VAL A 95 8.84 8.69 -18.09
CA VAL A 95 8.41 9.04 -19.45
C VAL A 95 9.50 8.68 -20.48
N LYS A 96 10.75 9.08 -20.21
CA LYS A 96 11.91 8.81 -21.07
C LYS A 96 12.23 7.33 -21.20
N ARG A 97 12.10 6.57 -20.11
CA ARG A 97 12.22 5.11 -20.13
C ARG A 97 11.21 4.47 -21.10
N GLY A 98 9.99 5.00 -21.16
CA GLY A 98 8.97 4.52 -22.09
C GLY A 98 8.32 3.20 -21.67
N SER A 99 7.98 2.38 -22.68
CA SER A 99 7.14 1.19 -22.57
C SER A 99 7.93 -0.09 -22.90
N ASN A 100 7.54 -1.23 -22.34
CA ASN A 100 8.17 -2.53 -22.52
C ASN A 100 7.09 -3.64 -22.52
N PRO A 101 7.07 -4.56 -23.50
CA PRO A 101 6.03 -5.59 -23.59
C PRO A 101 6.28 -6.77 -22.64
N HIS A 102 7.49 -6.92 -22.12
CA HIS A 102 7.82 -7.94 -21.12
C HIS A 102 7.22 -7.53 -19.76
N GLY A 103 6.56 -8.48 -19.09
CA GLY A 103 6.01 -8.22 -17.76
C GLY A 103 7.10 -8.00 -16.71
N PHE A 104 6.86 -7.12 -15.73
CA PHE A 104 7.78 -6.87 -14.60
C PHE A 104 8.13 -8.14 -13.79
N PHE A 105 7.25 -9.15 -13.83
CA PHE A 105 7.45 -10.46 -13.21
C PHE A 105 8.09 -11.52 -14.13
N SER A 106 8.56 -11.12 -15.33
CA SER A 106 9.27 -12.01 -16.25
C SER A 106 10.44 -12.67 -15.55
N THR A 107 10.57 -13.99 -15.68
CA THR A 107 11.71 -14.76 -15.15
C THR A 107 12.93 -14.71 -16.08
N GLN A 108 12.87 -13.89 -17.14
CA GLN A 108 13.92 -13.70 -18.13
C GLN A 108 14.14 -12.21 -18.33
N GLY A 109 15.21 -11.68 -17.73
CA GLY A 109 15.64 -10.29 -17.88
C GLY A 109 16.43 -9.75 -16.68
N PRO A 110 17.23 -8.69 -16.86
CA PRO A 110 17.80 -7.91 -15.77
C PRO A 110 16.71 -7.09 -15.04
N PRO A 111 16.98 -6.54 -13.85
CA PRO A 111 16.03 -5.70 -13.13
C PRO A 111 15.66 -4.41 -13.90
N THR A 112 14.42 -3.94 -13.73
CA THR A 112 13.82 -2.82 -14.49
C THR A 112 13.10 -1.77 -13.60
N ARG A 113 13.48 -1.63 -12.32
CA ARG A 113 13.09 -0.45 -11.51
C ARG A 113 13.77 0.79 -12.11
N LEU A 114 13.25 2.00 -11.87
CA LEU A 114 13.82 3.22 -12.46
C LEU A 114 15.33 3.36 -12.21
N LYS A 115 15.80 3.05 -11.00
CA LYS A 115 17.23 3.07 -10.66
C LYS A 115 18.13 2.00 -11.33
N ASP A 116 17.58 1.07 -12.12
CA ASP A 116 18.36 0.01 -12.76
C ASP A 116 18.91 0.40 -14.15
N GLY A 117 18.73 1.65 -14.59
CA GLY A 117 19.30 2.24 -15.81
C GLY A 117 19.35 3.76 -15.69
N VAL A 118 20.27 4.43 -16.39
CA VAL A 118 20.48 5.90 -16.25
C VAL A 118 20.44 6.66 -17.58
N THR A 119 20.48 5.95 -18.71
CA THR A 119 20.38 6.51 -20.06
C THR A 119 19.28 5.83 -20.88
N GLU A 120 18.83 6.49 -21.95
CA GLU A 120 17.93 5.88 -22.94
C GLU A 120 18.51 4.62 -23.57
N ALA A 121 19.84 4.56 -23.76
CA ALA A 121 20.53 3.38 -24.28
C ALA A 121 20.43 2.19 -23.32
N ASP A 122 20.53 2.40 -22.01
CA ASP A 122 20.32 1.34 -21.01
C ASP A 122 18.90 0.78 -21.07
N TRP A 123 17.90 1.66 -21.27
CA TRP A 123 16.50 1.27 -21.40
C TRP A 123 16.22 0.50 -22.70
N THR A 124 16.75 0.98 -23.83
CA THR A 124 16.65 0.26 -25.11
C THR A 124 17.33 -1.12 -25.03
N ALA A 125 18.48 -1.23 -24.38
CA ALA A 125 19.14 -2.52 -24.14
C ALA A 125 18.33 -3.49 -23.25
N LYS A 126 17.43 -2.96 -22.40
CA LYS A 126 16.45 -3.73 -21.60
C LYS A 126 15.12 -3.96 -22.32
N GLY A 127 15.01 -3.64 -23.62
CA GLY A 127 13.80 -3.86 -24.43
C GLY A 127 12.70 -2.81 -24.26
N PHE A 128 13.02 -1.62 -23.71
CA PHE A 128 12.09 -0.49 -23.71
C PHE A 128 12.12 0.29 -25.02
N TYR A 129 10.96 0.85 -25.39
CA TYR A 129 10.80 1.77 -26.52
C TYR A 129 10.09 3.06 -26.10
N SER A 130 10.42 4.17 -26.76
CA SER A 130 9.81 5.47 -26.50
C SER A 130 8.35 5.51 -26.96
N VAL A 131 7.48 6.08 -26.12
CA VAL A 131 6.09 6.38 -26.46
C VAL A 131 5.87 7.84 -26.84
N VAL A 132 6.88 8.71 -26.70
CA VAL A 132 6.79 10.17 -26.91
C VAL A 132 7.57 10.68 -28.12
N THR A 133 8.50 9.89 -28.65
CA THR A 133 9.31 10.26 -29.84
C THR A 133 8.43 10.30 -31.10
N GLY A 134 8.66 11.28 -31.98
CA GLY A 134 7.94 11.44 -33.24
C GLY A 134 6.88 12.55 -33.25
N GLY A 135 6.79 13.36 -32.20
CA GLY A 135 5.92 14.54 -32.17
C GLY A 135 4.44 14.16 -32.24
N ASP A 136 3.72 14.82 -33.16
CA ASP A 136 2.32 14.50 -33.49
C ASP A 136 2.12 13.02 -33.87
N GLN A 137 3.15 12.33 -34.37
CA GLN A 137 3.11 10.91 -34.78
C GLN A 137 3.51 9.92 -33.67
N SER A 138 3.90 10.40 -32.49
CA SER A 138 4.25 9.55 -31.35
C SER A 138 3.08 8.66 -30.90
N ILE A 139 3.40 7.52 -30.28
CA ILE A 139 2.40 6.56 -29.77
C ILE A 139 1.45 7.26 -28.79
N MET A 140 1.99 8.05 -27.86
CA MET A 140 1.20 8.82 -26.90
C MET A 140 0.33 9.88 -27.59
N SER A 141 0.86 10.63 -28.55
CA SER A 141 0.09 11.66 -29.28
C SER A 141 -1.11 11.05 -29.99
N LYS A 142 -0.88 10.02 -30.79
CA LYS A 142 -1.95 9.32 -31.53
C LYS A 142 -3.01 8.74 -30.59
N LEU A 143 -2.61 8.11 -29.48
CA LEU A 143 -3.55 7.56 -28.51
C LEU A 143 -4.35 8.63 -27.75
N VAL A 144 -3.73 9.77 -27.38
CA VAL A 144 -4.42 10.89 -26.72
C VAL A 144 -5.38 11.59 -27.67
N ALA A 145 -4.97 11.84 -28.92
CA ALA A 145 -5.84 12.43 -29.95
C ALA A 145 -7.05 11.54 -30.24
N HIS A 146 -6.83 10.22 -30.36
CA HIS A 146 -7.89 9.24 -30.56
C HIS A 146 -8.86 9.15 -29.38
N GLY A 147 -8.32 9.18 -28.15
CA GLY A 147 -9.12 9.21 -26.92
C GLY A 147 -9.98 10.48 -26.84
N LYS A 148 -9.40 11.64 -27.15
CA LYS A 148 -10.13 12.91 -27.26
C LYS A 148 -11.29 12.84 -28.26
N GLN A 149 -11.07 12.23 -29.43
CA GLN A 149 -12.06 12.15 -30.50
C GLN A 149 -13.18 11.11 -30.23
N HIS A 150 -12.89 10.03 -29.48
CA HIS A 150 -13.77 8.86 -29.41
C HIS A 150 -14.22 8.43 -28.01
N ASN A 151 -13.62 8.94 -26.93
CA ASN A 151 -13.98 8.58 -25.55
C ASN A 151 -14.94 9.62 -24.92
N ALA A 152 -15.82 10.24 -25.71
CA ALA A 152 -16.86 11.13 -25.17
C ALA A 152 -17.73 10.38 -24.15
N PRO A 153 -18.18 11.00 -23.03
CA PRO A 153 -18.94 10.29 -21.99
C PRO A 153 -20.11 9.49 -22.54
N GLY A 154 -20.24 8.24 -22.07
CA GLY A 154 -21.19 7.25 -22.61
C GLY A 154 -20.70 6.44 -23.82
N PHE A 155 -19.45 6.59 -24.27
CA PHE A 155 -18.87 5.79 -25.35
C PHE A 155 -18.90 4.28 -25.08
N ASP A 156 -18.92 3.48 -26.15
CA ASP A 156 -18.90 2.02 -26.09
C ASP A 156 -17.57 1.51 -25.52
N LEU A 157 -17.66 0.71 -24.46
CA LEU A 157 -16.52 0.11 -23.75
C LEU A 157 -16.09 -1.24 -24.34
N ALA A 158 -16.89 -1.89 -25.18
CA ALA A 158 -16.57 -3.20 -25.75
C ALA A 158 -15.28 -3.22 -26.59
N PRO A 159 -14.96 -2.21 -27.44
CA PRO A 159 -13.70 -2.18 -28.17
C PRO A 159 -12.49 -1.99 -27.24
N ALA A 160 -12.63 -1.18 -26.19
CA ALA A 160 -11.59 -0.97 -25.18
C ALA A 160 -11.32 -2.24 -24.37
N TYR A 161 -12.37 -2.97 -24.00
CA TYR A 161 -12.30 -4.29 -23.36
C TYR A 161 -11.58 -5.32 -24.26
N SER A 162 -11.80 -5.26 -25.58
CA SER A 162 -11.19 -6.21 -26.52
C SER A 162 -9.66 -6.20 -26.55
N ILE A 163 -9.00 -5.11 -26.10
CA ILE A 163 -7.54 -4.97 -26.06
C ILE A 163 -6.89 -6.00 -25.12
N TYR A 164 -7.60 -6.45 -24.08
CA TYR A 164 -7.08 -7.41 -23.10
C TYR A 164 -7.12 -8.86 -23.59
N ALA A 165 -7.45 -9.10 -24.86
CA ALA A 165 -7.72 -10.44 -25.41
C ALA A 165 -8.73 -11.23 -24.55
N GLN A 166 -9.77 -10.54 -24.05
CA GLN A 166 -10.78 -11.03 -23.11
C GLN A 166 -10.28 -11.45 -21.71
N ARG A 167 -9.02 -11.16 -21.37
CA ARG A 167 -8.41 -11.43 -20.05
C ARG A 167 -8.19 -10.15 -19.22
N ALA A 168 -9.23 -9.32 -19.16
CA ALA A 168 -9.18 -8.02 -18.49
C ALA A 168 -9.07 -8.15 -16.97
N GLU A 169 -9.65 -9.21 -16.41
CA GLU A 169 -9.56 -9.63 -15.01
C GLU A 169 -8.13 -9.96 -14.57
N LEU A 170 -7.29 -10.47 -15.48
CA LEU A 170 -5.87 -10.72 -15.22
C LEU A 170 -4.97 -9.49 -15.44
N LEU A 171 -5.56 -8.34 -15.80
CA LEU A 171 -4.83 -7.11 -16.19
C LEU A 171 -3.78 -7.39 -17.28
N ALA A 172 -4.11 -8.28 -18.22
CA ALA A 172 -3.23 -8.67 -19.33
C ALA A 172 -3.32 -7.65 -20.49
N PHE A 173 -2.65 -6.51 -20.35
CA PHE A 173 -2.64 -5.44 -21.37
C PHE A 173 -1.86 -5.86 -22.63
N ALA A 174 -2.45 -5.65 -23.81
CA ALA A 174 -1.71 -5.65 -25.06
C ALA A 174 -0.94 -4.31 -25.20
N CYS A 175 0.35 -4.42 -25.46
CA CYS A 175 1.24 -3.29 -25.72
C CYS A 175 1.22 -2.91 -27.21
N VAL A 176 1.97 -1.87 -27.58
CA VAL A 176 2.11 -1.42 -28.96
C VAL A 176 3.61 -1.38 -29.25
N ASP A 177 4.19 -2.56 -29.48
CA ASP A 177 5.63 -2.77 -29.61
C ASP A 177 6.05 -3.17 -31.03
N GLN A 178 5.11 -3.53 -31.91
CA GLN A 178 5.37 -3.84 -33.31
C GLN A 178 4.76 -2.80 -34.27
N ALA A 179 5.31 -2.74 -35.49
CA ALA A 179 4.78 -1.89 -36.54
C ALA A 179 3.37 -2.32 -36.96
N GLY A 180 2.44 -1.37 -37.10
CA GLY A 180 1.04 -1.61 -37.49
C GLY A 180 0.07 -1.82 -36.31
N GLU A 181 0.51 -2.33 -35.17
CA GLU A 181 -0.34 -2.56 -33.98
C GLU A 181 -1.03 -1.27 -33.50
N LEU A 182 -0.35 -0.13 -33.62
CA LEU A 182 -0.94 1.16 -33.31
C LEU A 182 -2.12 1.48 -34.22
N ASP A 183 -1.98 1.27 -35.53
CA ASP A 183 -3.02 1.58 -36.50
C ASP A 183 -4.19 0.59 -36.37
N GLU A 184 -3.94 -0.69 -36.07
CA GLU A 184 -4.98 -1.67 -35.71
C GLU A 184 -5.75 -1.28 -34.45
N ARG A 185 -5.06 -0.78 -33.42
CA ARG A 185 -5.68 -0.26 -32.19
C ARG A 185 -6.54 0.97 -32.48
N LEU A 186 -6.03 1.91 -33.29
CA LEU A 186 -6.71 3.15 -33.68
C LEU A 186 -7.89 2.91 -34.65
N ALA A 187 -7.93 1.81 -35.39
CA ALA A 187 -9.08 1.45 -36.22
C ALA A 187 -10.36 1.21 -35.41
N LYS A 188 -10.25 0.95 -34.11
CA LYS A 188 -11.36 0.75 -33.16
C LYS A 188 -11.62 2.04 -32.36
N LYS A 189 -12.87 2.52 -32.29
CA LYS A 189 -13.25 3.64 -31.41
C LYS A 189 -13.11 3.25 -29.93
N GLY A 190 -12.88 4.20 -29.02
CA GLY A 190 -12.82 3.94 -27.56
C GLY A 190 -11.48 3.38 -27.04
N THR A 191 -10.52 3.04 -27.92
CA THR A 191 -9.23 2.41 -27.57
C THR A 191 -8.11 3.41 -27.25
N GLY A 192 -8.39 4.70 -27.38
CA GLY A 192 -7.45 5.79 -27.10
C GLY A 192 -7.23 5.98 -25.60
N MET A 193 -6.30 6.86 -25.25
CA MET A 193 -5.99 7.18 -23.86
C MET A 193 -6.77 8.42 -23.39
N PRO A 194 -7.30 8.45 -22.14
CA PRO A 194 -7.24 7.39 -21.13
C PRO A 194 -8.11 6.16 -21.47
N LEU A 195 -7.52 4.95 -21.40
CA LEU A 195 -8.15 3.73 -21.94
C LEU A 195 -9.38 3.30 -21.14
N GLY A 196 -10.53 3.24 -21.81
CA GLY A 196 -11.79 2.83 -21.19
C GLY A 196 -12.23 3.75 -20.06
N LEU A 197 -11.88 5.05 -20.16
CA LEU A 197 -12.27 6.16 -19.29
C LEU A 197 -12.61 7.39 -20.16
N PRO A 198 -13.29 8.43 -19.63
CA PRO A 198 -13.73 9.56 -20.44
C PRO A 198 -12.54 10.36 -20.98
N ALA A 199 -12.74 10.98 -22.15
CA ALA A 199 -11.79 11.85 -22.82
C ALA A 199 -11.24 12.96 -21.90
N LEU A 200 -9.99 13.36 -22.16
CA LEU A 200 -9.45 14.61 -21.64
C LEU A 200 -10.24 15.80 -22.19
N THR A 201 -10.36 16.87 -21.40
CA THR A 201 -10.89 18.15 -21.89
C THR A 201 -10.02 18.74 -23.01
N ASP A 202 -10.56 19.71 -23.76
CA ASP A 202 -9.84 20.38 -24.84
C ASP A 202 -8.49 20.98 -24.39
N ASP A 203 -8.48 21.60 -23.20
CA ASP A 203 -7.31 22.21 -22.60
C ASP A 203 -6.28 21.17 -22.13
N GLU A 204 -6.73 20.14 -21.38
CA GLU A 204 -5.88 19.03 -20.92
C GLU A 204 -5.22 18.33 -22.11
N ALA A 205 -6.00 17.93 -23.12
CA ALA A 205 -5.45 17.33 -24.34
C ALA A 205 -4.51 18.29 -25.08
N GLY A 206 -4.84 19.59 -25.11
CA GLY A 206 -4.03 20.63 -25.72
C GLY A 206 -2.63 20.76 -25.09
N VAL A 207 -2.52 20.65 -23.77
CA VAL A 207 -1.23 20.67 -23.05
C VAL A 207 -0.36 19.49 -23.51
N LEU A 208 -0.87 18.26 -23.45
CA LEU A 208 -0.11 17.07 -23.81
C LEU A 208 0.27 17.04 -25.30
N LEU A 209 -0.68 17.31 -26.20
CA LEU A 209 -0.44 17.24 -27.64
C LEU A 209 0.57 18.30 -28.10
N ARG A 210 0.50 19.53 -27.58
CA ARG A 210 1.53 20.54 -27.86
C ARG A 210 2.89 20.12 -27.30
N TRP A 211 2.96 19.62 -26.07
CA TRP A 211 4.24 19.19 -25.47
C TRP A 211 4.89 18.05 -26.26
N LEU A 212 4.11 17.05 -26.67
CA LEU A 212 4.59 15.96 -27.53
C LEU A 212 5.08 16.50 -28.88
N LYS A 213 4.28 17.34 -29.54
CA LYS A 213 4.64 17.98 -30.82
C LYS A 213 5.96 18.75 -30.76
N ASP A 214 6.18 19.46 -29.66
CA ASP A 214 7.38 20.28 -29.43
C ASP A 214 8.60 19.44 -28.98
N GLY A 215 8.54 18.10 -29.06
CA GLY A 215 9.66 17.20 -28.81
C GLY A 215 9.62 16.47 -27.46
N ALA A 216 8.57 16.66 -26.68
CA ALA A 216 8.39 16.07 -25.34
C ALA A 216 9.53 16.43 -24.36
N GLU A 217 10.01 17.68 -24.40
CA GLU A 217 11.09 18.18 -23.55
C GLU A 217 10.77 18.05 -22.04
N GLY A 218 11.80 17.75 -21.25
CA GLY A 218 11.70 17.66 -19.79
C GLY A 218 12.07 18.96 -19.09
N PRO A 219 12.24 18.92 -17.76
CA PRO A 219 12.67 20.09 -17.01
C PRO A 219 14.07 20.55 -17.41
N SER A 220 14.31 21.86 -17.29
CA SER A 220 15.65 22.42 -17.47
C SER A 220 16.64 21.86 -16.43
N GLU A 221 17.94 21.82 -16.74
CA GLU A 221 18.96 21.32 -15.80
C GLU A 221 18.99 22.12 -14.47
N ALA A 222 18.69 23.42 -14.53
CA ALA A 222 18.58 24.28 -13.34
C ALA A 222 17.31 23.96 -12.51
N ASN A 223 16.19 23.68 -13.18
CA ASN A 223 14.94 23.30 -12.53
C ASN A 223 15.04 21.91 -11.91
N GLN A 224 15.67 20.95 -12.59
CA GLN A 224 15.95 19.61 -12.05
C GLN A 224 16.82 19.68 -10.79
N LYS A 225 17.92 20.46 -10.81
CA LYS A 225 18.77 20.69 -9.63
C LYS A 225 18.00 21.35 -8.47
N THR A 226 17.06 22.24 -8.78
CA THR A 226 16.22 22.89 -7.76
C THR A 226 15.20 21.92 -7.15
N LEU A 227 14.59 21.07 -7.99
CA LEU A 227 13.65 20.01 -7.60
C LEU A 227 14.31 18.96 -6.68
N GLU A 228 15.55 18.58 -6.98
CA GLU A 228 16.35 17.61 -6.22
C GLU A 228 16.91 18.17 -4.91
N ARG A 229 17.02 19.50 -4.76
CA ARG A 229 17.55 20.12 -3.54
C ARG A 229 16.58 19.94 -2.36
N PRO A 230 17.05 19.47 -1.18
CA PRO A 230 16.25 19.45 0.05
C PRO A 230 15.82 20.86 0.48
N ARG A 231 14.64 20.99 1.08
CA ARG A 231 14.22 22.24 1.72
C ARG A 231 15.02 22.58 2.98
N ASP A 232 15.27 21.58 3.82
CA ASP A 232 16.10 21.69 5.02
C ASP A 232 17.34 20.78 4.91
N GLU A 233 18.36 21.28 4.23
CA GLU A 233 19.66 20.60 4.11
C GLU A 233 20.33 20.36 5.47
N ALA A 234 20.06 21.20 6.48
CA ALA A 234 20.62 21.03 7.82
C ALA A 234 19.98 19.85 8.55
N LYS A 235 18.65 19.67 8.44
CA LYS A 235 17.94 18.50 8.95
C LYS A 235 18.36 17.22 8.25
N VAL A 236 18.57 17.26 6.93
CA VAL A 236 19.14 16.13 6.18
C VAL A 236 20.54 15.80 6.72
N ALA A 237 21.43 16.79 6.87
CA ALA A 237 22.77 16.56 7.39
C ALA A 237 22.80 16.03 8.85
N GLU A 238 21.87 16.46 9.70
CA GLU A 238 21.67 15.92 11.05
C GLU A 238 21.32 14.43 11.02
N TRP A 239 20.38 14.03 10.15
CA TRP A 239 19.99 12.63 9.96
C TRP A 239 21.09 11.79 9.31
N GLU A 240 21.75 12.28 8.27
CA GLU A 240 22.88 11.58 7.64
C GLU A 240 24.05 11.44 8.63
N SER A 241 24.27 12.40 9.51
CA SER A 241 25.25 12.26 10.61
C SER A 241 24.78 11.18 11.58
N PHE A 242 23.54 11.22 12.06
CA PHE A 242 23.00 10.18 12.95
C PHE A 242 23.12 8.74 12.37
N LEU A 243 22.89 8.57 11.06
CA LEU A 243 22.99 7.28 10.38
C LEU A 243 24.42 6.76 10.18
N ASN A 244 25.44 7.62 10.20
CA ASN A 244 26.82 7.24 9.85
C ASN A 244 27.85 7.48 10.98
N ASP A 245 27.54 8.32 11.97
CA ASP A 245 28.49 8.78 12.99
C ASP A 245 28.47 7.84 14.21
N GLY A 246 29.02 6.64 14.00
CA GLY A 246 29.22 5.64 15.04
C GLY A 246 30.35 4.67 14.73
N ASP A 247 30.51 3.66 15.60
CA ASP A 247 31.50 2.59 15.40
C ASP A 247 30.97 1.50 14.45
N ALA A 248 31.73 0.41 14.30
CA ALA A 248 31.34 -0.72 13.47
C ALA A 248 30.01 -1.39 13.90
N ARG A 249 29.62 -1.28 15.19
CA ARG A 249 28.35 -1.80 15.68
C ARG A 249 27.20 -0.90 15.25
N TRP A 250 27.36 0.42 15.38
CA TRP A 250 26.35 1.35 14.89
C TRP A 250 26.12 1.21 13.38
N HIS A 251 27.18 1.14 12.58
CA HIS A 251 27.05 0.93 11.13
C HIS A 251 26.37 -0.41 10.79
N HIS A 252 26.67 -1.48 11.52
CA HIS A 252 26.02 -2.79 11.35
C HIS A 252 24.53 -2.76 11.74
N ALA A 253 24.15 -2.03 12.80
CA ALA A 253 22.76 -1.81 13.14
C ALA A 253 22.03 -0.90 12.13
N MET A 254 22.69 0.10 11.56
CA MET A 254 22.08 0.93 10.51
C MET A 254 21.93 0.17 9.18
N GLN A 255 22.76 -0.84 8.91
CA GLN A 255 22.50 -1.81 7.82
C GLN A 255 21.27 -2.69 8.13
N TYR A 256 21.07 -3.13 9.38
CA TYR A 256 19.85 -3.83 9.80
C TYR A 256 18.60 -2.97 9.58
N VAL A 257 18.65 -1.71 10.01
CA VAL A 257 17.57 -0.74 9.81
C VAL A 257 17.32 -0.51 8.32
N TYR A 258 18.36 -0.22 7.53
CA TYR A 258 18.26 -0.01 6.08
C TYR A 258 17.54 -1.17 5.37
N GLU A 259 17.94 -2.42 5.65
CA GLU A 259 17.32 -3.61 5.06
C GLU A 259 15.82 -3.76 5.42
N HIS A 260 15.37 -3.15 6.51
CA HIS A 260 13.97 -3.15 6.96
C HIS A 260 13.15 -1.91 6.58
N VAL A 261 13.77 -0.84 6.03
CA VAL A 261 13.07 0.43 5.76
C VAL A 261 13.32 1.02 4.36
N PHE A 262 14.19 0.41 3.54
CA PHE A 262 14.58 0.92 2.21
C PHE A 262 13.42 1.16 1.24
N PHE A 263 12.25 0.53 1.46
CA PHE A 263 11.04 0.69 0.66
C PHE A 263 10.23 1.96 1.02
N GLY A 264 10.49 2.54 2.19
CA GLY A 264 9.68 3.62 2.75
C GLY A 264 10.21 5.00 2.40
N LYS A 265 9.32 5.99 2.50
CA LYS A 265 9.61 7.41 2.24
C LYS A 265 9.77 8.12 3.59
N PHE A 266 10.98 8.54 3.91
CA PHE A 266 11.29 9.32 5.11
C PHE A 266 10.77 10.74 4.97
N HIS A 267 10.11 11.28 5.99
CA HIS A 267 9.52 12.62 5.99
C HIS A 267 10.04 13.46 7.15
N PHE A 268 10.51 14.68 6.87
CA PHE A 268 10.88 15.65 7.91
C PHE A 268 9.76 16.68 8.06
N ASP A 269 9.19 16.86 9.25
CA ASP A 269 8.22 17.95 9.51
C ASP A 269 8.98 19.27 9.74
N ASP A 270 9.55 19.82 8.67
CA ASP A 270 10.34 21.05 8.65
C ASP A 270 9.50 22.34 8.61
N SER A 271 8.20 22.22 8.31
CA SER A 271 7.32 23.35 8.08
C SER A 271 5.84 23.02 8.28
N ALA A 272 5.16 23.84 9.09
CA ALA A 272 3.70 23.94 9.27
C ALA A 272 2.88 22.66 9.00
N LYS A 273 3.12 21.60 9.80
CA LYS A 273 2.43 20.29 9.81
C LYS A 273 2.18 19.70 8.41
N GLY A 274 3.13 18.87 7.99
CA GLY A 274 2.98 17.99 6.83
C GLY A 274 3.33 18.63 5.50
N ARG A 275 4.15 19.69 5.49
CA ARG A 275 4.63 20.34 4.26
C ARG A 275 6.08 20.05 3.88
N GLY A 276 6.83 19.29 4.68
CA GLY A 276 8.23 18.94 4.37
C GLY A 276 8.41 17.92 3.26
N ASP A 277 9.67 17.74 2.84
CA ASP A 277 10.06 16.87 1.73
C ASP A 277 10.05 15.37 2.11
N PHE A 278 10.00 14.50 1.09
CA PHE A 278 10.09 13.04 1.23
C PHE A 278 11.43 12.55 0.70
N PHE A 279 12.00 11.49 1.31
CA PHE A 279 13.34 10.98 0.99
C PHE A 279 13.37 9.45 0.93
N GLU A 280 14.17 8.91 0.03
CA GLU A 280 14.57 7.51 0.00
C GLU A 280 15.87 7.35 0.78
N LEU A 281 15.93 6.36 1.69
CA LEU A 281 17.18 5.96 2.33
C LEU A 281 17.99 5.11 1.35
N VAL A 282 19.17 5.57 0.96
CA VAL A 282 20.02 4.90 -0.04
C VAL A 282 21.44 4.66 0.48
N ARG A 283 22.14 3.70 -0.12
CA ARG A 283 23.60 3.53 0.07
C ARG A 283 24.31 4.32 -1.03
N ALA A 284 25.27 5.18 -0.67
CA ALA A 284 26.00 6.01 -1.62
C ALA A 284 27.52 5.91 -1.42
N ARG A 285 28.29 6.25 -2.46
CA ARG A 285 29.76 6.28 -2.41
C ARG A 285 30.28 7.40 -1.50
N GLU A 286 29.66 8.57 -1.54
CA GLU A 286 30.10 9.78 -0.83
C GLU A 286 29.25 10.06 0.41
N ARG A 287 29.90 10.48 1.51
CA ARG A 287 29.23 10.90 2.75
C ARG A 287 28.51 12.25 2.64
N THR A 288 28.96 13.12 1.75
CA THR A 288 28.43 14.48 1.54
C THR A 288 28.52 14.88 0.08
N GLY A 289 27.73 15.86 -0.35
CA GLY A 289 27.66 16.29 -1.76
C GLY A 289 26.76 15.37 -2.61
N PRO A 290 26.94 15.34 -3.94
CA PRO A 290 26.12 14.56 -4.86
C PRO A 290 26.00 13.09 -4.45
N ILE A 291 24.82 12.50 -4.67
CA ILE A 291 24.52 11.12 -4.28
C ILE A 291 24.76 10.19 -5.48
N HIS A 292 25.87 9.47 -5.50
CA HIS A 292 26.05 8.34 -6.40
C HIS A 292 25.56 7.05 -5.72
N GLU A 293 24.30 6.69 -5.98
CA GLU A 293 23.64 5.52 -5.41
C GLU A 293 24.34 4.21 -5.82
N LEU A 294 24.57 3.34 -4.84
CA LEU A 294 25.11 1.99 -5.02
C LEU A 294 23.94 1.00 -5.15
N VAL A 295 23.37 0.97 -6.35
CA VAL A 295 22.21 0.13 -6.69
C VAL A 295 22.60 -1.35 -6.71
N THR A 296 21.84 -2.16 -5.99
CA THR A 296 21.93 -3.63 -5.97
C THR A 296 20.55 -4.24 -6.24
N GLU A 297 20.48 -5.55 -6.51
CA GLU A 297 19.18 -6.22 -6.70
C GLU A 297 18.39 -6.24 -5.38
N ALA A 298 19.00 -6.72 -4.29
CA ALA A 298 18.45 -6.68 -2.95
C ALA A 298 19.20 -5.66 -2.04
N PRO A 299 18.55 -5.02 -1.05
CA PRO A 299 19.21 -4.15 -0.06
C PRO A 299 20.32 -4.85 0.73
N GLY A 300 20.18 -6.16 0.96
CA GLY A 300 21.17 -7.00 1.64
C GLY A 300 22.27 -7.58 0.73
N ASP A 301 22.34 -7.20 -0.55
CA ASP A 301 23.48 -7.56 -1.40
C ASP A 301 24.66 -6.62 -1.13
N ASP A 302 25.89 -7.14 -1.27
CA ASP A 302 27.13 -6.36 -1.14
C ASP A 302 27.28 -5.39 -2.34
N PRO A 303 27.38 -4.06 -2.13
CA PRO A 303 27.57 -3.10 -3.21
C PRO A 303 29.00 -3.07 -3.80
N GLY A 304 29.92 -3.90 -3.29
CA GLY A 304 31.29 -4.05 -3.80
C GLY A 304 32.24 -2.90 -3.42
N ALA A 305 31.78 -1.93 -2.64
CA ALA A 305 32.53 -0.75 -2.23
C ALA A 305 32.12 -0.32 -0.80
N PRO A 306 32.96 0.44 -0.07
CA PRO A 306 32.51 1.20 1.10
C PRO A 306 31.35 2.14 0.73
N TYR A 307 30.44 2.37 1.68
CA TYR A 307 29.26 3.19 1.47
C TYR A 307 28.84 3.95 2.73
N PHE A 308 28.04 4.99 2.52
CA PHE A 308 27.35 5.76 3.55
C PHE A 308 25.84 5.68 3.33
N PHE A 309 25.07 5.74 4.41
CA PHE A 309 23.61 5.90 4.33
C PHE A 309 23.29 7.37 4.05
N ARG A 310 22.60 7.65 2.94
CA ARG A 310 22.25 9.00 2.49
C ARG A 310 20.75 9.11 2.24
N LEU A 311 20.22 10.32 2.31
CA LEU A 311 18.81 10.64 2.13
C LEU A 311 18.61 11.35 0.78
N LYS A 312 18.17 10.59 -0.21
CA LYS A 312 17.92 11.06 -1.57
C LYS A 312 16.50 11.61 -1.66
N LYS A 313 16.33 12.88 -2.06
CA LYS A 313 14.99 13.50 -2.16
C LYS A 313 14.12 12.75 -3.18
N PHE A 314 12.91 12.37 -2.77
CA PHE A 314 11.91 11.72 -3.61
C PHE A 314 11.20 12.78 -4.46
N THR A 315 11.65 12.92 -5.71
CA THR A 315 11.11 13.87 -6.69
C THR A 315 9.89 13.38 -7.50
N PRO A 316 9.64 12.06 -7.72
CA PRO A 316 8.45 11.61 -8.45
C PRO A 316 7.12 11.93 -7.75
N LEU A 317 6.03 11.84 -8.51
CA LEU A 317 4.67 11.84 -7.95
C LEU A 317 4.43 10.61 -7.08
N VAL A 318 3.83 10.81 -5.91
CA VAL A 318 3.52 9.76 -4.93
C VAL A 318 2.19 9.07 -5.29
N SER A 319 2.23 7.76 -5.52
CA SER A 319 1.03 6.94 -5.70
C SER A 319 0.66 6.23 -4.40
N ALA A 320 -0.64 6.10 -4.10
CA ALA A 320 -1.13 5.42 -2.90
C ALA A 320 -0.73 3.93 -2.83
N LYS A 321 -0.29 3.35 -3.96
CA LYS A 321 0.12 1.96 -4.11
C LYS A 321 1.40 1.62 -3.34
N ASP A 322 2.40 2.51 -3.38
CA ASP A 322 3.76 2.29 -2.86
C ASP A 322 4.13 3.24 -1.70
N HIS A 323 3.13 3.93 -1.14
CA HIS A 323 3.35 5.00 -0.18
C HIS A 323 3.27 4.55 1.28
N ILE A 324 4.44 4.15 1.79
CA ILE A 324 4.68 3.89 3.21
C ILE A 324 5.61 5.01 3.73
N VAL A 325 5.28 5.61 4.87
CA VAL A 325 5.97 6.80 5.40
C VAL A 325 6.62 6.50 6.73
N PHE A 326 7.88 6.91 6.89
CA PHE A 326 8.57 6.99 8.17
C PHE A 326 8.71 8.46 8.58
N ASN A 327 8.02 8.86 9.66
CA ASN A 327 8.13 10.21 10.19
C ASN A 327 9.47 10.35 10.91
N ALA A 328 10.38 11.10 10.31
CA ALA A 328 11.78 11.16 10.69
C ALA A 328 12.03 12.33 11.66
N ASP A 329 11.66 12.14 12.92
CA ASP A 329 11.84 13.11 13.99
C ASP A 329 12.85 12.65 15.09
N ALA A 330 13.12 13.54 16.04
CA ALA A 330 14.01 13.25 17.16
C ALA A 330 13.55 12.09 18.06
N SER A 331 12.27 11.74 18.06
CA SER A 331 11.74 10.57 18.79
C SER A 331 12.11 9.27 18.09
N LEU A 332 12.09 9.23 16.75
CA LEU A 332 12.55 8.08 15.98
C LEU A 332 14.07 7.86 16.15
N MET A 333 14.88 8.94 16.10
CA MET A 333 16.31 8.85 16.43
C MET A 333 16.55 8.31 17.85
N ALA A 334 15.84 8.85 18.84
CA ALA A 334 15.95 8.41 20.23
C ALA A 334 15.54 6.94 20.39
N ARG A 335 14.51 6.48 19.67
CA ARG A 335 14.06 5.09 19.70
C ARG A 335 15.11 4.15 19.11
N TRP A 336 15.65 4.44 17.93
CA TRP A 336 16.71 3.62 17.34
C TRP A 336 17.99 3.62 18.18
N LYS A 337 18.35 4.76 18.79
CA LYS A 337 19.47 4.83 19.74
C LYS A 337 19.22 4.00 21.00
N ALA A 338 18.00 3.95 21.52
CA ALA A 338 17.64 3.12 22.67
C ALA A 338 17.70 1.62 22.35
N LEU A 339 17.35 1.22 21.11
CA LEU A 339 17.40 -0.18 20.66
C LEU A 339 18.82 -0.64 20.34
N PHE A 340 19.60 0.18 19.61
CA PHE A 340 20.86 -0.25 18.99
C PHE A 340 22.13 0.40 19.57
N GLY A 341 22.01 1.48 20.35
CA GLY A 341 23.15 2.22 20.92
C GLY A 341 23.73 1.62 22.21
N GLY A 342 23.31 0.42 22.61
CA GLY A 342 23.85 -0.31 23.76
C GLY A 342 25.21 -0.97 23.47
N ASP A 343 25.87 -1.47 24.52
CA ASP A 343 27.15 -2.16 24.41
C ASP A 343 26.94 -3.67 24.15
N TRP A 344 26.85 -4.03 22.87
CA TRP A 344 26.78 -5.42 22.39
C TRP A 344 28.06 -5.81 21.62
N ALA A 345 28.20 -7.10 21.28
CA ALA A 345 29.43 -7.64 20.70
C ALA A 345 29.78 -6.99 19.35
N ALA A 346 31.07 -6.76 19.08
CA ALA A 346 31.47 -6.29 17.75
C ALA A 346 31.12 -7.34 16.66
N PRO A 347 30.59 -6.94 15.49
CA PRO A 347 30.28 -7.88 14.41
C PRO A 347 31.55 -8.59 13.93
N THR A 348 31.46 -9.91 13.73
CA THR A 348 32.59 -10.79 13.39
C THR A 348 33.00 -10.73 11.93
N ALA A 349 32.13 -10.25 11.04
CA ALA A 349 32.40 -10.04 9.62
C ALA A 349 32.37 -8.55 9.26
N PRO A 350 33.20 -8.09 8.30
CA PRO A 350 32.97 -6.82 7.62
C PRO A 350 31.60 -6.82 6.94
N SER A 351 31.02 -5.66 6.64
CA SER A 351 29.75 -5.51 5.89
C SER A 351 29.80 -5.94 4.41
N ARG A 352 30.78 -6.76 4.03
CA ARG A 352 31.02 -7.29 2.68
C ARG A 352 30.70 -8.79 2.62
N GLY A 353 30.19 -9.25 1.49
CA GLY A 353 29.89 -10.66 1.20
C GLY A 353 28.50 -11.16 1.61
N ARG A 354 27.55 -10.28 1.99
CA ARG A 354 26.20 -10.67 2.49
C ARG A 354 25.29 -11.33 1.42
N ALA A 355 25.65 -11.31 0.14
CA ALA A 355 24.85 -11.92 -0.93
C ALA A 355 24.57 -13.41 -0.66
N GLY A 356 23.28 -13.76 -0.47
CA GLY A 356 22.85 -15.12 -0.13
C GLY A 356 23.11 -15.56 1.32
N GLN A 357 23.43 -14.66 2.25
CA GLN A 357 23.59 -15.00 3.66
C GLN A 357 22.27 -14.95 4.45
N ASN A 358 22.14 -15.89 5.39
CA ASN A 358 21.09 -15.95 6.39
C ASN A 358 21.10 -14.68 7.29
N PRO A 359 20.00 -13.90 7.36
CA PRO A 359 19.96 -12.66 8.14
C PRO A 359 20.17 -12.88 9.64
N PHE A 360 19.72 -14.02 10.21
CA PHE A 360 19.88 -14.32 11.63
C PHE A 360 21.34 -14.53 12.01
N ALA A 361 22.13 -15.12 11.11
CA ALA A 361 23.57 -15.32 11.28
C ALA A 361 24.34 -14.01 11.04
N PHE A 362 23.99 -13.26 9.98
CA PHE A 362 24.67 -11.99 9.68
C PHE A 362 24.49 -10.96 10.80
N PHE A 363 23.29 -10.86 11.38
CA PHE A 363 22.96 -9.92 12.47
C PHE A 363 23.01 -10.56 13.87
N GLU A 364 23.66 -11.72 14.05
CA GLU A 364 23.76 -12.41 15.35
C GLU A 364 24.28 -11.50 16.48
N ALA A 365 25.21 -10.59 16.16
CA ALA A 365 25.78 -9.65 17.11
C ALA A 365 24.76 -8.67 17.72
N ILE A 366 23.69 -8.33 16.99
CA ILE A 366 22.64 -7.43 17.48
C ILE A 366 21.67 -8.24 18.36
N PRO A 367 21.45 -7.83 19.63
CA PRO A 367 20.55 -8.53 20.55
C PRO A 367 19.17 -8.78 19.95
N ALA A 368 18.74 -10.04 19.93
CA ALA A 368 17.46 -10.44 19.34
C ALA A 368 16.22 -9.69 19.90
N PRO A 369 16.13 -9.38 21.22
CA PRO A 369 15.04 -8.55 21.72
C PRO A 369 15.00 -7.14 21.12
N ALA A 370 16.16 -6.55 20.77
CA ALA A 370 16.22 -5.23 20.12
C ALA A 370 15.82 -5.31 18.65
N ARG A 371 16.25 -6.36 17.94
CA ARG A 371 15.80 -6.66 16.57
C ARG A 371 14.29 -6.89 16.51
N TYR A 372 13.75 -7.76 17.36
CA TYR A 372 12.31 -8.00 17.39
C TYR A 372 11.52 -6.76 17.78
N GLN A 373 11.94 -6.02 18.81
CA GLN A 373 11.24 -4.80 19.20
C GLN A 373 11.26 -3.74 18.09
N PHE A 374 12.36 -3.60 17.34
CA PHE A 374 12.39 -2.76 16.13
C PHE A 374 11.35 -3.22 15.09
N MET A 375 11.20 -4.53 14.86
CA MET A 375 10.16 -5.04 13.95
C MET A 375 8.75 -4.76 14.47
N LEU A 376 8.52 -4.90 15.79
CA LEU A 376 7.23 -4.63 16.43
C LEU A 376 6.83 -3.15 16.33
N ASP A 377 7.78 -2.23 16.58
CA ASP A 377 7.59 -0.78 16.45
C ASP A 377 7.23 -0.34 15.02
N ASN A 378 7.54 -1.18 14.03
CA ASN A 378 7.31 -0.92 12.61
C ASN A 378 6.34 -1.94 11.99
N ALA A 379 5.60 -2.71 12.80
CA ALA A 379 4.97 -3.93 12.30
C ALA A 379 3.93 -3.69 11.20
N HIS A 380 3.16 -2.59 11.30
CA HIS A 380 2.27 -2.17 10.22
C HIS A 380 3.05 -1.86 8.94
N ALA A 381 4.12 -1.05 9.01
CA ALA A 381 4.91 -0.67 7.85
C ALA A 381 5.60 -1.88 7.18
N LEU A 382 6.12 -2.82 7.97
CA LEU A 382 6.75 -4.04 7.47
C LEU A 382 5.74 -4.97 6.80
N ILE A 383 4.55 -5.16 7.38
CA ILE A 383 3.47 -5.97 6.78
C ILE A 383 2.90 -5.26 5.54
N ASP A 384 2.70 -3.95 5.57
CA ASP A 384 2.22 -3.18 4.43
C ASP A 384 3.22 -3.27 3.25
N ALA A 385 4.53 -3.30 3.53
CA ALA A 385 5.56 -3.56 2.53
C ALA A 385 5.48 -4.97 1.90
N MET A 386 5.18 -6.00 2.69
CA MET A 386 4.96 -7.37 2.17
C MET A 386 3.76 -7.46 1.22
N VAL A 387 2.76 -6.57 1.37
CA VAL A 387 1.49 -6.63 0.63
C VAL A 387 1.31 -5.51 -0.41
N LYS A 388 2.27 -4.57 -0.50
CA LYS A 388 2.33 -3.49 -1.50
C LYS A 388 3.64 -3.53 -2.31
N GLY A 389 4.80 -3.41 -1.64
CA GLY A 389 6.15 -3.52 -2.20
C GLY A 389 6.40 -2.83 -3.55
N ASP A 390 7.28 -3.43 -4.35
CA ASP A 390 7.44 -3.15 -5.80
C ASP A 390 6.30 -3.80 -6.64
N VAL A 391 5.26 -4.35 -6.00
CA VAL A 391 4.33 -5.35 -6.54
C VAL A 391 2.89 -4.82 -6.49
N CYS A 392 2.55 -3.90 -7.39
CA CYS A 392 1.20 -3.33 -7.43
C CYS A 392 0.12 -4.27 -7.98
N THR A 393 0.52 -5.27 -8.76
CA THR A 393 -0.39 -6.25 -9.37
C THR A 393 0.27 -7.63 -9.33
N GLY A 394 -0.02 -8.41 -8.29
CA GLY A 394 0.74 -9.61 -7.93
C GLY A 394 -0.13 -10.85 -7.76
N SER A 395 -1.02 -11.15 -8.71
CA SER A 395 -2.02 -12.24 -8.61
C SER A 395 -1.48 -13.56 -8.07
N GLN A 396 -0.29 -14.00 -8.49
CA GLN A 396 0.33 -15.22 -7.96
C GLN A 396 0.73 -15.11 -6.49
N ALA A 397 1.32 -13.98 -6.07
CA ALA A 397 1.73 -13.76 -4.68
C ALA A 397 0.52 -13.54 -3.75
N THR A 398 -0.44 -12.70 -4.16
CA THR A 398 -1.67 -12.49 -3.38
C THR A 398 -2.51 -13.75 -3.29
N SER A 399 -2.44 -14.67 -4.25
CA SER A 399 -3.15 -15.95 -4.19
C SER A 399 -2.76 -16.83 -2.98
N ALA A 400 -1.60 -16.60 -2.35
CA ALA A 400 -1.15 -17.37 -1.18
C ALA A 400 -1.76 -16.95 0.18
N ILE A 401 -2.35 -15.75 0.28
CA ILE A 401 -2.91 -15.19 1.54
C ILE A 401 -4.44 -15.18 1.57
N ARG A 402 -5.05 -15.29 2.77
CA ARG A 402 -6.50 -15.16 2.94
C ARG A 402 -7.00 -13.76 2.55
N ASP A 403 -8.27 -13.65 2.21
CA ASP A 403 -8.85 -12.37 1.80
C ASP A 403 -8.97 -11.37 2.97
N ARG A 404 -9.17 -11.88 4.19
CA ARG A 404 -9.04 -11.14 5.45
C ARG A 404 -8.34 -12.00 6.51
N PHE A 405 -7.24 -11.51 7.08
CA PHE A 405 -6.64 -12.09 8.28
C PHE A 405 -6.17 -11.03 9.26
N PHE A 406 -6.15 -11.40 10.54
CA PHE A 406 -5.58 -10.58 11.61
C PHE A 406 -4.18 -11.09 11.96
N THR A 407 -3.28 -10.17 12.28
CA THR A 407 -1.94 -10.44 12.76
C THR A 407 -1.76 -9.76 14.10
N VAL A 408 -1.38 -10.55 15.11
CA VAL A 408 -0.88 -10.10 16.40
C VAL A 408 0.48 -10.77 16.63
N PHE A 409 1.21 -10.39 17.68
CA PHE A 409 2.61 -10.77 17.84
C PHE A 409 2.85 -11.42 19.20
N MET A 410 3.81 -12.35 19.28
CA MET A 410 4.28 -12.85 20.57
C MET A 410 4.92 -11.70 21.36
N LYS A 411 4.70 -11.66 22.68
CA LYS A 411 5.42 -10.73 23.56
C LYS A 411 6.90 -11.14 23.59
N PRO A 412 7.88 -10.23 23.41
CA PRO A 412 9.31 -10.60 23.41
C PRO A 412 9.77 -11.40 24.65
N SER A 413 9.14 -11.16 25.82
CA SER A 413 9.39 -11.90 27.06
C SER A 413 8.72 -13.28 27.14
N SER A 414 7.84 -13.63 26.20
CA SER A 414 7.14 -14.91 26.08
C SER A 414 7.51 -15.68 24.79
N ASP A 415 8.24 -15.05 23.88
CA ASP A 415 8.74 -15.65 22.63
C ASP A 415 10.08 -16.36 22.85
N PRO A 416 10.17 -17.69 22.65
CA PRO A 416 11.44 -18.41 22.74
C PRO A 416 12.46 -17.97 21.68
N SER A 417 12.02 -17.61 20.47
CA SER A 417 12.90 -17.21 19.37
C SER A 417 13.50 -15.81 19.57
N ALA A 418 12.82 -14.93 20.30
CA ALA A 418 13.36 -13.63 20.70
C ALA A 418 14.41 -13.73 21.81
N LYS A 419 14.39 -14.81 22.61
CA LYS A 419 15.34 -15.07 23.71
C LYS A 419 16.57 -15.85 23.26
N ASP A 420 16.34 -16.98 22.60
CA ASP A 420 17.36 -17.75 21.90
C ASP A 420 16.91 -17.99 20.45
N PRO A 421 17.37 -17.15 19.51
CA PRO A 421 17.12 -17.35 18.09
C PRO A 421 17.55 -18.70 17.55
N LYS A 422 18.50 -19.42 18.17
CA LYS A 422 18.87 -20.77 17.72
C LYS A 422 17.93 -21.85 18.26
N LEU A 423 17.03 -21.52 19.18
CA LEU A 423 16.04 -22.43 19.80
C LEU A 423 16.68 -23.72 20.36
N GLY A 424 17.90 -23.62 20.90
CA GLY A 424 18.72 -24.74 21.37
C GLY A 424 19.37 -25.61 20.27
N ARG A 425 19.35 -25.18 18.99
CA ARG A 425 20.08 -25.82 17.88
C ARG A 425 21.51 -25.28 17.76
N ALA A 426 22.35 -25.98 16.99
CA ALA A 426 23.76 -25.63 16.80
C ALA A 426 24.02 -24.50 15.78
N SER A 427 23.13 -24.29 14.81
CA SER A 427 23.28 -23.30 13.73
C SER A 427 21.95 -22.66 13.32
N TYR A 428 22.04 -21.55 12.60
CA TYR A 428 20.90 -20.78 12.07
C TYR A 428 20.24 -21.36 10.82
N GLU A 429 20.74 -22.46 10.25
CA GLU A 429 20.28 -22.99 8.96
C GLU A 429 18.76 -23.25 8.91
N HIS A 430 18.18 -23.69 10.01
CA HIS A 430 16.74 -23.94 10.14
C HIS A 430 15.87 -22.67 10.05
N LEU A 431 16.48 -21.48 10.16
CA LEU A 431 15.84 -20.18 10.00
C LEU A 431 16.12 -19.51 8.64
N ASP A 432 16.89 -20.13 7.74
CA ASP A 432 17.29 -19.48 6.49
C ASP A 432 16.08 -19.24 5.55
N PRO A 433 15.74 -17.99 5.21
CA PRO A 433 14.66 -17.69 4.26
C PRO A 433 15.06 -17.90 2.79
N THR A 434 16.36 -18.12 2.49
CA THR A 434 16.88 -18.32 1.14
C THR A 434 16.96 -19.80 0.73
N ASP A 435 17.06 -20.69 1.71
CA ASP A 435 17.16 -22.16 1.53
C ASP A 435 16.16 -22.90 2.46
N PRO A 436 14.84 -22.63 2.36
CA PRO A 436 13.81 -23.36 3.09
C PRO A 436 13.65 -24.77 2.53
N SER A 437 13.47 -25.75 3.41
CA SER A 437 13.15 -27.13 3.03
C SER A 437 12.23 -27.75 4.09
N PRO A 438 11.37 -28.72 3.73
CA PRO A 438 10.46 -29.35 4.69
C PRO A 438 11.16 -29.92 5.92
N MET A 439 12.42 -30.35 5.80
CA MET A 439 13.22 -30.83 6.93
C MET A 439 13.66 -29.70 7.88
N ARG A 440 14.06 -28.54 7.34
CA ARG A 440 14.45 -27.37 8.13
C ARG A 440 13.24 -26.70 8.78
N ASP A 441 12.17 -26.57 8.03
CA ASP A 441 10.87 -26.08 8.49
C ASP A 441 10.33 -26.94 9.66
N ALA A 442 10.39 -28.27 9.53
CA ALA A 442 10.07 -29.19 10.63
C ALA A 442 11.01 -29.04 11.84
N ALA A 443 12.32 -28.92 11.60
CA ALA A 443 13.31 -28.76 12.67
C ALA A 443 13.14 -27.44 13.44
N LEU A 444 12.69 -26.37 12.77
CA LEU A 444 12.29 -25.11 13.41
C LEU A 444 11.07 -25.31 14.31
N GLU A 445 9.99 -25.88 13.77
CA GLU A 445 8.73 -26.09 14.50
C GLU A 445 8.90 -26.99 15.73
N GLU A 446 9.67 -28.08 15.61
CA GLU A 446 10.03 -28.93 16.75
C GLU A 446 10.84 -28.18 17.82
N ALA A 447 11.81 -27.37 17.41
CA ALA A 447 12.67 -26.63 18.34
C ALA A 447 11.88 -25.54 19.08
N PHE A 448 11.02 -24.85 18.34
CA PHE A 448 10.14 -23.83 18.86
C PHE A 448 9.15 -24.43 19.87
N GLU A 449 8.43 -25.51 19.54
CA GLU A 449 7.47 -26.11 20.47
C GLU A 449 8.18 -26.65 21.74
N GLN A 450 9.38 -27.24 21.60
CA GLN A 450 10.17 -27.68 22.75
C GLN A 450 10.63 -26.51 23.63
N ALA A 451 11.04 -25.39 23.04
CA ALA A 451 11.43 -24.21 23.80
C ALA A 451 10.22 -23.57 24.50
N LEU A 452 9.09 -23.43 23.78
CA LEU A 452 7.82 -22.95 24.30
C LEU A 452 7.36 -23.76 25.51
N ARG A 453 7.38 -25.10 25.43
CA ARG A 453 7.02 -26.00 26.54
C ARG A 453 7.91 -25.85 27.78
N ARG A 454 9.20 -25.56 27.61
CA ARG A 454 10.13 -25.30 28.73
C ARG A 454 9.84 -23.97 29.42
N GLU A 455 9.46 -22.95 28.65
CA GLU A 455 9.26 -21.58 29.16
C GLU A 455 7.83 -21.29 29.63
N LYS A 456 6.84 -22.02 29.10
CA LYS A 456 5.40 -21.84 29.34
C LYS A 456 4.71 -23.19 29.61
N PRO A 457 5.12 -23.97 30.62
CA PRO A 457 4.56 -25.29 30.89
C PRO A 457 3.04 -25.29 31.14
N GLU A 458 2.50 -24.20 31.68
CA GLU A 458 1.06 -24.00 31.96
C GLU A 458 0.24 -23.57 30.73
N GLY A 459 0.86 -23.39 29.57
CA GLY A 459 0.20 -22.97 28.33
C GLY A 459 0.32 -21.47 28.05
N LEU A 460 -0.24 -21.04 26.91
CA LEU A 460 -0.30 -19.63 26.51
C LEU A 460 -1.61 -18.96 26.97
N SER A 461 -1.53 -17.65 27.19
CA SER A 461 -2.62 -16.76 27.60
C SER A 461 -2.64 -15.47 26.75
N GLU A 462 -3.68 -14.65 26.91
CA GLU A 462 -3.71 -13.28 26.37
C GLU A 462 -2.45 -12.47 26.78
N SER A 463 -1.90 -12.70 27.97
CA SER A 463 -0.73 -11.97 28.50
C SER A 463 0.59 -12.25 27.77
N ASP A 464 0.61 -13.30 26.95
CA ASP A 464 1.75 -13.69 26.13
C ASP A 464 1.76 -13.04 24.74
N ILE A 465 0.71 -12.30 24.41
CA ILE A 465 0.63 -11.46 23.20
C ILE A 465 1.25 -10.08 23.51
N TRP A 466 2.07 -9.58 22.58
CA TRP A 466 2.62 -8.23 22.65
C TRP A 466 1.49 -7.22 22.60
N ASP A 467 1.50 -6.29 23.53
CA ASP A 467 0.39 -5.41 23.79
C ASP A 467 0.67 -3.93 23.52
N GLY A 468 1.84 -3.60 23.00
CA GLY A 468 2.18 -2.22 22.61
C GLY A 468 2.03 -1.19 23.74
N ASP A 469 2.21 -1.61 25.00
CA ASP A 469 1.89 -0.83 26.20
C ASP A 469 0.44 -0.26 26.22
N LYS A 470 -0.49 -0.98 25.57
CA LYS A 470 -1.90 -0.63 25.29
C LYS A 470 -2.10 0.61 24.40
N LYS A 471 -1.06 1.07 23.71
CA LYS A 471 -1.05 2.32 22.93
C LYS A 471 -0.53 2.17 21.51
N ASP A 472 0.51 1.35 21.30
CA ASP A 472 1.05 1.11 19.97
C ASP A 472 0.09 0.24 19.15
N LYS A 473 -0.53 0.88 18.17
CA LYS A 473 -1.48 0.24 17.25
C LYS A 473 -0.84 -0.81 16.34
N ASN A 474 0.49 -0.86 16.24
CA ASN A 474 1.20 -1.93 15.56
C ASN A 474 0.96 -3.32 16.19
N ALA A 475 0.52 -3.40 17.45
CA ALA A 475 0.25 -4.67 18.12
C ALA A 475 -0.91 -5.49 17.49
N TRP A 476 -1.73 -4.86 16.63
CA TRP A 476 -2.72 -5.54 15.80
C TRP A 476 -2.65 -4.98 14.39
N VAL A 477 -2.42 -5.84 13.40
CA VAL A 477 -2.50 -5.47 11.98
C VAL A 477 -3.57 -6.31 11.29
N THR A 478 -4.49 -5.67 10.57
CA THR A 478 -5.44 -6.35 9.67
C THR A 478 -4.92 -6.29 8.25
N VAL A 479 -4.80 -7.43 7.59
CA VAL A 479 -4.49 -7.51 6.15
C VAL A 479 -5.76 -7.82 5.37
N LEU A 480 -5.98 -7.04 4.31
CA LEU A 480 -7.08 -7.19 3.37
C LEU A 480 -6.52 -7.41 1.96
N ARG A 481 -6.97 -8.48 1.28
CA ARG A 481 -6.64 -8.77 -0.12
C ARG A 481 -7.77 -8.30 -1.03
N HIS A 482 -7.38 -7.73 -2.16
CA HIS A 482 -8.25 -7.07 -3.14
C HIS A 482 -8.06 -7.73 -4.51
N ASP A 483 -8.21 -9.05 -4.51
CA ASP A 483 -7.77 -9.97 -5.57
C ASP A 483 -6.29 -9.88 -5.96
N THR A 484 -5.93 -9.04 -6.94
CA THR A 484 -4.56 -8.91 -7.49
C THR A 484 -3.66 -7.94 -6.71
N ASN A 485 -4.21 -7.22 -5.73
CA ASN A 485 -3.48 -6.33 -4.82
C ASN A 485 -3.95 -6.52 -3.37
N SER A 486 -3.40 -5.75 -2.42
CA SER A 486 -3.66 -5.91 -0.99
C SER A 486 -3.30 -4.64 -0.19
N SER A 487 -3.71 -4.57 1.07
CA SER A 487 -3.31 -3.49 2.00
C SER A 487 -3.36 -3.92 3.46
N ALA A 488 -2.45 -3.38 4.28
CA ALA A 488 -2.44 -3.57 5.72
C ALA A 488 -2.99 -2.32 6.46
N HIS A 489 -3.66 -2.54 7.58
CA HIS A 489 -4.27 -1.50 8.43
C HIS A 489 -3.98 -1.78 9.89
N GLN A 490 -3.70 -0.74 10.68
CA GLN A 490 -3.56 -0.86 12.13
C GLN A 490 -4.93 -1.12 12.80
N GLY A 491 -4.94 -1.95 13.84
CA GLY A 491 -6.15 -2.38 14.54
C GLY A 491 -6.99 -3.42 13.78
N PRO A 492 -8.03 -3.98 14.42
CA PRO A 492 -8.98 -4.91 13.78
C PRO A 492 -9.91 -4.17 12.81
N ALA A 493 -9.97 -4.59 11.53
CA ALA A 493 -10.86 -3.99 10.54
C ALA A 493 -11.82 -5.01 9.91
N GLY A 494 -13.10 -4.63 9.79
CA GLY A 494 -14.17 -5.47 9.24
C GLY A 494 -14.66 -6.58 10.17
N GLN A 495 -15.30 -7.60 9.58
CA GLN A 495 -15.79 -8.80 10.27
C GLN A 495 -14.65 -9.62 10.91
N LEU A 496 -15.02 -10.59 11.76
CA LEU A 496 -14.11 -11.64 12.25
C LEU A 496 -13.31 -12.26 11.10
N ALA A 497 -11.98 -12.14 11.13
CA ALA A 497 -11.08 -12.79 10.18
C ALA A 497 -11.28 -14.31 10.10
N ASP A 498 -11.02 -14.89 8.93
CA ASP A 498 -11.09 -16.35 8.70
C ASP A 498 -10.05 -17.10 9.53
N THR A 499 -8.95 -16.41 9.84
CA THR A 499 -7.78 -16.91 10.55
C THR A 499 -7.10 -15.76 11.30
N VAL A 500 -6.39 -16.08 12.38
CA VAL A 500 -5.59 -15.14 13.16
C VAL A 500 -4.18 -15.70 13.25
N TRP A 501 -3.20 -14.86 12.90
CA TRP A 501 -1.78 -15.19 12.94
C TRP A 501 -1.19 -14.58 14.22
N VAL A 502 -0.55 -15.40 15.04
CA VAL A 502 0.35 -14.95 16.10
C VAL A 502 1.78 -15.09 15.57
N LEU A 503 2.43 -13.98 15.22
CA LEU A 503 3.80 -13.98 14.71
C LEU A 503 4.82 -13.87 15.85
N ASP A 504 5.65 -14.90 15.98
CA ASP A 504 6.94 -14.86 16.69
C ASP A 504 8.02 -14.11 15.89
N TYR A 505 9.13 -13.79 16.53
CA TYR A 505 10.26 -13.09 15.94
C TYR A 505 10.88 -13.83 14.77
N ALA A 506 11.17 -15.13 14.93
CA ALA A 506 11.79 -15.94 13.89
C ALA A 506 10.95 -15.96 12.61
N ASN A 507 9.64 -16.21 12.71
CA ASN A 507 8.79 -16.23 11.52
C ASN A 507 8.49 -14.84 10.97
N PHE A 508 8.41 -13.79 11.80
CA PHE A 508 8.23 -12.44 11.28
C PHE A 508 9.43 -11.97 10.46
N GLU A 509 10.66 -12.18 10.97
CA GLU A 509 11.89 -11.85 10.25
C GLU A 509 12.07 -12.72 8.99
N ARG A 510 11.81 -14.03 9.06
CA ARG A 510 11.83 -14.91 7.86
C ARG A 510 10.85 -14.46 6.79
N LEU A 511 9.62 -14.12 7.16
CA LEU A 511 8.59 -13.64 6.22
C LEU A 511 9.00 -12.33 5.57
N TYR A 512 9.52 -11.39 6.35
CA TYR A 512 10.00 -10.10 5.84
C TYR A 512 11.15 -10.26 4.84
N TYR A 513 12.17 -11.05 5.17
CA TYR A 513 13.28 -11.29 4.24
C TYR A 513 12.84 -12.06 2.99
N ALA A 514 11.95 -13.05 3.11
CA ALA A 514 11.46 -13.83 1.97
C ALA A 514 10.59 -13.03 0.99
N LEU A 515 9.90 -11.98 1.45
CA LEU A 515 8.92 -11.22 0.64
C LEU A 515 9.33 -9.79 0.28
N VAL A 516 10.24 -9.17 1.03
CA VAL A 516 10.64 -7.77 0.83
C VAL A 516 12.13 -7.64 0.60
N ALA A 517 12.96 -8.01 1.59
CA ALA A 517 14.39 -7.68 1.54
C ALA A 517 15.23 -8.60 0.63
N LEU A 518 14.78 -9.81 0.26
CA LEU A 518 15.47 -10.71 -0.68
C LEU A 518 14.60 -11.15 -1.87
N TYR A 519 13.33 -10.76 -1.91
CA TYR A 519 12.43 -11.11 -3.00
C TYR A 519 12.78 -10.35 -4.28
N LYS A 520 12.88 -11.06 -5.42
CA LYS A 520 13.15 -10.44 -6.73
C LYS A 520 11.95 -10.70 -7.65
N PRO A 521 11.13 -9.69 -7.98
CA PRO A 521 9.97 -9.86 -8.87
C PRO A 521 10.31 -10.48 -10.23
N TRP A 522 11.46 -10.12 -10.79
CA TRP A 522 12.08 -10.66 -12.02
C TRP A 522 12.89 -11.96 -11.79
N GLY A 523 12.95 -12.45 -10.56
CA GLY A 523 13.71 -13.64 -10.18
C GLY A 523 13.18 -14.93 -10.81
N PRO A 524 14.02 -15.98 -10.89
CA PRO A 524 13.64 -17.26 -11.48
C PRO A 524 12.54 -17.95 -10.67
N MET A 525 11.78 -18.83 -11.33
CA MET A 525 10.65 -19.55 -10.72
C MET A 525 11.02 -20.31 -9.43
N GLY A 526 12.26 -20.80 -9.32
CA GLY A 526 12.76 -21.43 -8.10
C GLY A 526 12.66 -20.51 -6.87
N GLN A 527 13.13 -19.26 -6.98
CA GLN A 527 13.05 -18.28 -5.89
C GLN A 527 11.60 -17.96 -5.51
N LYS A 528 10.69 -17.93 -6.49
CA LYS A 528 9.26 -17.69 -6.26
C LYS A 528 8.64 -18.86 -5.50
N ALA A 529 8.98 -20.09 -5.86
CA ALA A 529 8.55 -21.30 -5.13
C ALA A 529 9.12 -21.33 -3.69
N THR A 530 10.39 -20.97 -3.50
CA THR A 530 11.05 -20.79 -2.19
C THR A 530 10.29 -19.81 -1.30
N ALA A 531 9.94 -18.62 -1.81
CA ALA A 531 9.16 -17.63 -1.07
C ALA A 531 7.76 -18.15 -0.71
N TRP A 532 7.06 -18.81 -1.66
CA TRP A 532 5.74 -19.40 -1.40
C TRP A 532 5.75 -20.54 -0.37
N GLN A 533 6.81 -21.35 -0.32
CA GLN A 533 6.98 -22.36 0.73
C GLN A 533 7.15 -21.69 2.10
N THR A 534 8.01 -20.68 2.20
CA THR A 534 8.21 -19.91 3.43
C THR A 534 6.91 -19.26 3.91
N MET A 535 6.13 -18.64 3.01
CA MET A 535 4.79 -18.11 3.34
C MET A 535 3.84 -19.17 3.87
N ALA A 536 3.78 -20.34 3.22
CA ALA A 536 2.87 -21.41 3.62
C ALA A 536 3.22 -21.97 5.00
N GLN A 537 4.51 -22.10 5.30
CA GLN A 537 5.01 -22.54 6.59
C GLN A 537 4.78 -21.48 7.68
N VAL A 538 5.20 -20.22 7.45
CA VAL A 538 5.00 -19.11 8.41
C VAL A 538 3.52 -18.96 8.74
N ARG A 539 2.62 -19.01 7.74
CA ARG A 539 1.18 -19.04 7.98
C ARG A 539 0.82 -20.17 8.94
N SER A 540 1.16 -21.41 8.59
CA SER A 540 0.72 -22.58 9.36
C SER A 540 1.23 -22.53 10.80
N HIS A 541 2.48 -22.11 11.01
CA HIS A 541 3.07 -21.88 12.33
C HIS A 541 2.30 -20.80 13.11
N SER A 542 2.01 -19.66 12.48
CA SER A 542 1.31 -18.53 13.12
C SER A 542 -0.14 -18.86 13.48
N GLU A 543 -0.79 -19.67 12.65
CA GLU A 543 -2.13 -20.22 12.89
C GLU A 543 -2.10 -21.23 14.04
N ASP A 544 -1.10 -22.12 14.10
CA ASP A 544 -0.92 -23.05 15.20
C ASP A 544 -0.58 -22.36 16.53
N LEU A 545 0.23 -21.29 16.52
CA LEU A 545 0.46 -20.44 17.70
C LEU A 545 -0.84 -19.81 18.23
N PHE A 546 -1.72 -19.35 17.35
CA PHE A 546 -3.05 -18.90 17.77
C PHE A 546 -3.89 -20.06 18.33
N LEU A 547 -3.80 -21.27 17.76
CA LEU A 547 -4.48 -22.44 18.28
C LEU A 547 -3.94 -22.90 19.64
N MET A 548 -2.68 -22.61 20.01
CA MET A 548 -2.17 -22.89 21.36
C MET A 548 -2.97 -22.15 22.47
N LEU A 549 -3.55 -20.99 22.16
CA LEU A 549 -4.45 -20.25 23.06
C LEU A 549 -5.82 -20.94 23.21
N MET A 550 -6.20 -21.82 22.29
CA MET A 550 -7.45 -22.59 22.35
C MET A 550 -7.31 -23.83 23.26
N PRO A 551 -8.41 -24.33 23.86
CA PRO A 551 -8.44 -25.63 24.52
C PRO A 551 -7.94 -26.74 23.59
N GLU A 552 -7.06 -27.62 24.09
CA GLU A 552 -6.39 -28.65 23.30
C GLU A 552 -7.35 -29.46 22.42
N GLY A 553 -8.43 -29.98 23.02
CA GLY A 553 -9.45 -30.79 22.34
C GLY A 553 -10.24 -30.07 21.23
N LYS A 554 -10.07 -28.76 21.04
CA LYS A 554 -10.65 -27.98 19.94
C LYS A 554 -9.67 -27.65 18.81
N ARG A 555 -8.36 -27.77 19.03
CA ARG A 555 -7.34 -27.32 18.06
C ARG A 555 -7.44 -28.04 16.70
N ASP A 556 -7.66 -29.36 16.72
CA ASP A 556 -7.81 -30.16 15.50
C ASP A 556 -9.11 -29.88 14.70
N GLU A 557 -10.15 -29.40 15.36
CA GLU A 557 -11.40 -28.95 14.72
C GLU A 557 -11.19 -27.60 14.04
N LEU A 558 -10.59 -26.65 14.76
CA LEU A 558 -10.31 -25.29 14.28
C LEU A 558 -9.25 -25.24 13.18
N ARG A 559 -8.21 -26.07 13.25
CA ARG A 559 -7.20 -26.17 12.17
C ARG A 559 -7.82 -26.58 10.83
N LYS A 560 -8.83 -27.47 10.86
CA LYS A 560 -9.58 -27.89 9.67
C LYS A 560 -10.51 -26.80 9.13
N SER A 561 -11.05 -25.92 9.98
CA SER A 561 -11.84 -24.78 9.49
C SER A 561 -10.96 -23.68 8.91
N PHE A 562 -9.76 -23.44 9.46
CA PHE A 562 -8.78 -22.49 8.91
C PHE A 562 -8.20 -22.95 7.55
N THR A 563 -8.11 -24.26 7.28
CA THR A 563 -7.68 -24.81 5.96
C THR A 563 -8.59 -25.96 5.48
N PRO A 564 -9.71 -25.68 4.81
CA PRO A 564 -10.73 -26.68 4.48
C PRO A 564 -10.62 -27.25 3.04
N GLY A 565 -9.64 -28.12 2.74
CA GLY A 565 -9.45 -28.65 1.38
C GLY A 565 -8.56 -29.88 1.17
N PHE A 566 -8.56 -30.40 -0.06
CA PHE A 566 -7.83 -31.60 -0.50
C PHE A 566 -6.30 -31.35 -0.55
N SER A 567 -5.52 -32.34 -0.11
CA SER A 567 -4.07 -32.24 0.15
C SER A 567 -3.71 -31.21 1.24
N THR A 568 -3.77 -31.66 2.50
CA THR A 568 -2.86 -31.12 3.52
C THR A 568 -1.42 -31.31 3.01
N PRO A 569 -0.60 -30.25 2.84
CA PRO A 569 0.83 -30.40 3.12
C PRO A 569 0.94 -30.96 4.55
N ALA A 570 1.93 -31.81 4.82
CA ALA A 570 2.01 -32.59 6.06
C ALA A 570 1.62 -31.78 7.29
N ALA A 571 0.83 -32.39 8.19
CA ALA A 571 0.46 -31.76 9.46
C ALA A 571 1.73 -31.20 10.12
N THR A 572 1.68 -29.92 10.50
CA THR A 572 2.80 -29.22 11.14
C THR A 572 3.30 -30.08 12.31
N PRO A 573 4.62 -30.26 12.50
CA PRO A 573 5.15 -30.84 13.73
C PRO A 573 4.65 -30.11 14.99
N MET A 574 4.41 -28.79 14.93
CA MET A 574 3.91 -27.99 16.05
C MET A 574 2.39 -28.13 16.25
N ARG A 575 1.94 -29.28 16.78
CA ARG A 575 0.52 -29.56 17.01
C ARG A 575 0.00 -29.18 18.39
N GLY A 576 0.88 -28.97 19.37
CA GLY A 576 0.51 -28.70 20.76
C GLY A 576 -0.18 -29.88 21.46
N ALA A 577 0.10 -31.12 21.05
CA ALA A 577 -0.50 -32.31 21.66
C ALA A 577 -0.03 -32.46 23.12
N GLY A 578 -0.94 -32.53 24.09
CA GLY A 578 -0.62 -32.46 25.51
C GLY A 578 0.05 -31.14 25.92
N TYR A 579 -0.19 -30.02 25.22
CA TYR A 579 0.17 -28.68 25.68
C TYR A 579 -1.10 -27.96 26.16
N PRO A 580 -1.19 -27.52 27.42
CA PRO A 580 -2.39 -26.84 27.92
C PRO A 580 -2.63 -25.47 27.23
N SER A 581 -3.77 -24.86 27.54
CA SER A 581 -4.01 -23.42 27.34
C SER A 581 -4.26 -22.80 28.71
N ALA A 582 -3.67 -21.63 28.95
CA ALA A 582 -3.88 -20.85 30.16
C ALA A 582 -5.07 -19.87 30.04
N VAL A 583 -5.67 -19.75 28.85
CA VAL A 583 -6.86 -18.89 28.61
C VAL A 583 -8.06 -19.44 29.38
N GLN A 584 -8.55 -18.66 30.34
CA GLN A 584 -9.73 -19.00 31.15
C GLN A 584 -11.03 -18.62 30.43
N ASP A 585 -12.13 -19.31 30.77
CA ASP A 585 -13.51 -18.95 30.40
C ASP A 585 -13.77 -18.74 28.89
N LEU A 586 -13.18 -19.56 28.02
CA LEU A 586 -13.43 -19.48 26.58
C LEU A 586 -14.82 -20.07 26.21
N ASP A 587 -15.52 -19.45 25.26
CA ASP A 587 -16.83 -19.92 24.77
C ASP A 587 -16.61 -21.20 23.94
N GLY A 588 -17.09 -22.34 24.43
CA GLY A 588 -16.89 -23.63 23.75
C GLY A 588 -17.63 -23.79 22.42
N ALA A 589 -18.64 -22.95 22.14
CA ALA A 589 -19.38 -22.91 20.89
C ALA A 589 -18.84 -21.87 19.89
N ARG A 590 -18.23 -20.78 20.39
CA ARG A 590 -17.62 -19.71 19.58
C ARG A 590 -16.18 -19.36 20.01
N PRO A 591 -15.25 -20.33 20.10
CA PRO A 591 -13.96 -20.12 20.75
C PRO A 591 -13.09 -19.06 20.07
N VAL A 592 -13.02 -19.04 18.74
CA VAL A 592 -12.24 -18.05 17.97
C VAL A 592 -12.81 -16.63 18.15
N ALA A 593 -14.14 -16.48 18.08
CA ALA A 593 -14.79 -15.18 18.27
C ALA A 593 -14.59 -14.64 19.69
N HIS A 594 -14.73 -15.50 20.71
CA HIS A 594 -14.51 -15.10 22.10
C HIS A 594 -13.02 -14.81 22.37
N MET A 595 -12.08 -15.54 21.77
CA MET A 595 -10.66 -15.21 21.88
C MET A 595 -10.34 -13.86 21.24
N VAL A 596 -10.89 -13.56 20.07
CA VAL A 596 -10.74 -12.24 19.43
C VAL A 596 -11.32 -11.11 20.30
N SER A 597 -12.45 -11.35 20.98
CA SER A 597 -13.03 -10.41 21.96
C SER A 597 -12.15 -10.23 23.21
N LYS A 598 -11.56 -11.32 23.72
CA LYS A 598 -10.58 -11.32 24.81
C LYS A 598 -9.32 -10.54 24.44
N LEU A 599 -8.79 -10.72 23.22
CA LEU A 599 -7.67 -9.93 22.70
C LEU A 599 -8.04 -8.45 22.55
N ARG A 600 -9.23 -8.11 22.04
CA ARG A 600 -9.72 -6.72 21.99
C ARG A 600 -9.75 -6.08 23.39
N THR A 601 -10.23 -6.83 24.38
CA THR A 601 -10.29 -6.39 25.79
C THR A 601 -8.90 -6.23 26.40
N TYR A 602 -8.00 -7.21 26.19
CA TYR A 602 -6.64 -7.19 26.70
C TYR A 602 -5.78 -6.09 26.08
N LEU A 603 -5.83 -5.89 24.76
CA LEU A 603 -5.06 -4.86 24.05
C LEU A 603 -5.61 -3.45 24.30
N GLY A 604 -6.87 -3.33 24.70
CA GLY A 604 -7.47 -2.08 25.11
C GLY A 604 -7.94 -1.20 23.93
N PRO A 605 -8.71 -0.14 24.23
CA PRO A 605 -9.46 0.60 23.22
C PRO A 605 -8.61 1.44 22.27
N GLU A 606 -7.36 1.81 22.58
CA GLU A 606 -6.53 2.58 21.64
C GLU A 606 -6.06 1.73 20.44
N ILE A 607 -5.87 0.42 20.66
CA ILE A 607 -5.46 -0.57 19.66
C ILE A 607 -6.69 -1.28 19.05
N ALA A 608 -7.66 -1.66 19.88
CA ALA A 608 -8.80 -2.49 19.47
C ALA A 608 -10.01 -1.72 18.90
N ARG A 609 -10.00 -0.38 18.94
CA ARG A 609 -11.01 0.48 18.29
C ARG A 609 -10.79 0.51 16.79
N GLY A 610 -11.29 -0.53 16.14
CA GLY A 610 -11.35 -0.64 14.69
C GLY A 610 -12.40 0.27 14.04
N ASP A 611 -12.25 0.52 12.75
CA ASP A 611 -13.18 1.29 11.92
C ASP A 611 -14.25 0.43 11.22
N GLY A 612 -14.24 -0.89 11.45
CA GLY A 612 -15.30 -1.80 10.99
C GLY A 612 -16.60 -1.55 11.76
N LEU A 613 -17.71 -1.39 11.03
CA LEU A 613 -19.04 -1.15 11.61
C LEU A 613 -19.59 -2.38 12.38
N GLU A 614 -18.96 -3.54 12.22
CA GLU A 614 -19.32 -4.80 12.84
C GLU A 614 -18.87 -4.90 14.30
N GLY A 615 -17.83 -4.16 14.69
CA GLY A 615 -17.32 -4.13 16.05
C GLY A 615 -16.76 -5.46 16.56
N ASP A 616 -17.09 -5.80 17.80
CA ASP A 616 -16.64 -7.03 18.46
C ASP A 616 -17.49 -8.24 18.01
N PRO A 617 -16.89 -9.36 17.57
CA PRO A 617 -17.63 -10.52 17.05
C PRO A 617 -18.51 -11.27 18.07
N MET A 618 -18.39 -10.96 19.36
CA MET A 618 -19.27 -11.46 20.43
C MET A 618 -20.49 -10.56 20.67
N VAL A 619 -20.46 -9.32 20.19
CA VAL A 619 -21.56 -8.35 20.27
C VAL A 619 -22.47 -8.50 19.04
N ALA A 620 -23.78 -8.33 19.24
CA ALA A 620 -24.73 -8.37 18.14
C ALA A 620 -24.67 -7.10 17.28
N LEU A 621 -24.86 -7.23 15.97
CA LEU A 621 -25.02 -6.09 15.06
C LEU A 621 -26.19 -5.20 15.50
N PRO A 622 -26.14 -3.88 15.25
CA PRO A 622 -27.22 -2.96 15.59
C PRO A 622 -28.53 -3.33 14.88
N ALA A 623 -29.66 -3.01 15.51
CA ALA A 623 -30.97 -3.18 14.89
C ALA A 623 -31.16 -2.22 13.71
N SER A 624 -31.95 -2.63 12.70
CA SER A 624 -32.28 -1.77 11.56
C SER A 624 -33.00 -0.50 12.04
N PRO A 625 -32.49 0.71 11.70
CA PRO A 625 -33.16 1.95 12.07
C PRO A 625 -34.48 2.10 11.29
N ALA A 626 -35.54 2.56 11.98
CA ALA A 626 -36.85 2.77 11.37
C ALA A 626 -36.86 3.90 10.33
N ARG A 627 -35.92 4.84 10.43
CA ARG A 627 -35.63 5.89 9.46
C ARG A 627 -34.13 6.17 9.48
N ILE A 628 -33.54 6.33 8.31
CA ILE A 628 -32.15 6.77 8.17
C ILE A 628 -32.14 8.28 7.94
N ALA A 629 -31.56 9.05 8.87
CA ALA A 629 -31.49 10.51 8.76
C ALA A 629 -30.13 11.09 9.22
N THR A 630 -29.41 10.38 10.09
CA THR A 630 -28.12 10.77 10.66
C THR A 630 -26.98 9.86 10.19
N PRO A 631 -25.71 10.27 10.33
CA PRO A 631 -24.58 9.38 10.09
C PRO A 631 -24.60 8.11 10.95
N ALA A 632 -25.10 8.19 12.19
CA ALA A 632 -25.24 7.02 13.06
C ALA A 632 -26.31 6.03 12.57
N ASP A 633 -27.42 6.52 12.01
CA ASP A 633 -28.42 5.64 11.37
C ASP A 633 -27.84 4.98 10.11
N ALA A 634 -27.03 5.71 9.34
CA ALA A 634 -26.36 5.16 8.16
C ALA A 634 -25.34 4.08 8.55
N ASP A 635 -24.54 4.32 9.61
CA ASP A 635 -23.62 3.33 10.16
C ASP A 635 -24.38 2.07 10.62
N ALA A 636 -25.49 2.23 11.36
CA ALA A 636 -26.31 1.11 11.83
C ALA A 636 -26.97 0.33 10.68
N ALA A 637 -27.49 1.01 9.67
CA ALA A 637 -28.09 0.37 8.50
C ALA A 637 -27.05 -0.35 7.64
N LEU A 638 -25.84 0.22 7.50
CA LEU A 638 -24.75 -0.38 6.72
C LEU A 638 -24.09 -1.55 7.44
N ALA A 639 -24.02 -1.55 8.78
CA ALA A 639 -23.52 -2.69 9.55
C ALA A 639 -24.31 -4.00 9.27
N LEU A 640 -25.60 -3.90 8.90
CA LEU A 640 -26.42 -5.04 8.50
C LEU A 640 -25.97 -5.70 7.18
N LEU A 641 -25.22 -5.00 6.32
CA LEU A 641 -24.59 -5.58 5.14
C LEU A 641 -23.45 -6.54 5.49
N ALA A 642 -23.00 -6.53 6.73
CA ALA A 642 -21.97 -7.42 7.26
C ALA A 642 -22.54 -8.58 8.11
N ALA A 643 -23.82 -8.94 7.88
CA ALA A 643 -24.31 -10.25 8.26
C ALA A 643 -23.50 -11.37 7.57
N LYS A 644 -23.48 -12.57 8.15
CA LYS A 644 -22.75 -13.72 7.54
C LYS A 644 -23.42 -14.18 6.24
N SER A 645 -22.61 -14.70 5.31
CA SER A 645 -23.06 -15.30 4.04
C SER A 645 -23.96 -14.37 3.21
N THR A 646 -23.68 -13.05 3.24
CA THR A 646 -24.40 -12.08 2.41
C THR A 646 -24.13 -12.34 0.94
N ALA A 647 -25.17 -12.76 0.22
CA ALA A 647 -25.11 -12.95 -1.23
C ALA A 647 -24.88 -11.64 -2.03
N LEU A 648 -24.69 -10.50 -1.33
CA LEU A 648 -24.11 -9.25 -1.84
C LEU A 648 -22.65 -9.42 -2.32
N ALA A 649 -21.84 -10.25 -1.66
CA ALA A 649 -20.43 -10.45 -2.02
C ALA A 649 -20.29 -10.98 -3.47
N ALA A 650 -21.28 -11.73 -3.96
CA ALA A 650 -21.29 -12.26 -5.32
C ALA A 650 -21.49 -11.19 -6.42
N VAL A 651 -22.01 -10.00 -6.09
CA VAL A 651 -22.27 -8.91 -7.07
C VAL A 651 -21.35 -7.70 -6.93
N LEU A 652 -20.58 -7.64 -5.84
CA LEU A 652 -19.54 -6.63 -5.65
C LEU A 652 -18.18 -7.16 -6.13
N PRO A 653 -17.32 -6.28 -6.66
CA PRO A 653 -15.88 -6.54 -6.69
C PRO A 653 -15.27 -6.35 -5.30
N GLU A 654 -14.01 -6.73 -5.17
CA GLU A 654 -13.41 -7.04 -3.86
C GLU A 654 -13.15 -5.77 -3.03
N VAL A 655 -12.93 -4.61 -3.67
CA VAL A 655 -12.98 -3.28 -3.04
C VAL A 655 -13.99 -2.37 -3.73
N THR A 656 -15.07 -2.06 -3.02
CA THR A 656 -16.06 -1.07 -3.44
C THR A 656 -16.05 0.11 -2.50
N TRP A 657 -15.79 1.31 -3.01
CA TRP A 657 -15.91 2.55 -2.26
C TRP A 657 -17.34 3.07 -2.36
N LEU A 658 -18.04 3.09 -1.23
CA LEU A 658 -19.40 3.58 -1.12
C LEU A 658 -19.39 5.02 -0.58
N THR A 659 -20.12 5.91 -1.24
CA THR A 659 -20.41 7.26 -0.79
C THR A 659 -21.90 7.36 -0.45
N VAL A 660 -22.23 7.70 0.79
CA VAL A 660 -23.61 8.06 1.17
C VAL A 660 -23.71 9.58 1.17
N ASP A 661 -24.50 10.13 0.25
CA ASP A 661 -24.68 11.57 0.09
C ASP A 661 -25.89 12.05 0.92
N THR A 662 -25.66 12.91 1.91
CA THR A 662 -26.71 13.49 2.76
C THR A 662 -27.33 14.76 2.18
N GLY A 663 -26.78 15.29 1.08
CA GLY A 663 -27.06 16.62 0.54
C GLY A 663 -26.22 17.74 1.17
N ASN A 664 -25.69 17.53 2.38
CA ASN A 664 -24.82 18.49 3.09
C ASN A 664 -23.38 17.97 3.24
N GLU A 665 -23.22 16.66 3.39
CA GLU A 665 -21.94 15.97 3.53
C GLU A 665 -21.97 14.61 2.81
N LYS A 666 -20.79 14.10 2.48
CA LYS A 666 -20.59 12.77 1.89
C LYS A 666 -19.91 11.86 2.89
N LEU A 667 -20.66 10.92 3.44
CA LEU A 667 -20.15 9.87 4.31
C LEU A 667 -19.44 8.82 3.45
N ARG A 668 -18.23 8.43 3.85
CA ARG A 668 -17.36 7.53 3.08
C ARG A 668 -17.24 6.19 3.77
N TYR A 669 -17.41 5.12 3.01
CA TYR A 669 -17.26 3.75 3.45
C TYR A 669 -16.50 2.93 2.40
N THR A 670 -15.95 1.81 2.84
CA THR A 670 -15.41 0.76 1.97
C THR A 670 -16.14 -0.54 2.27
N LEU A 671 -16.78 -1.10 1.25
CA LEU A 671 -17.31 -2.45 1.25
C LEU A 671 -16.21 -3.37 0.71
N VAL A 672 -15.79 -4.34 1.51
CA VAL A 672 -14.80 -5.35 1.11
C VAL A 672 -15.53 -6.68 0.93
N ALA A 673 -15.54 -7.22 -0.30
CA ALA A 673 -16.07 -8.56 -0.54
C ALA A 673 -14.96 -9.57 -0.26
N ASN A 674 -15.15 -10.39 0.77
CA ASN A 674 -14.15 -11.34 1.26
C ASN A 674 -14.49 -12.70 0.67
N ARG A 675 -13.61 -13.22 -0.20
CA ARG A 675 -13.83 -14.49 -0.90
C ARG A 675 -13.21 -15.65 -0.13
N ILE A 676 -13.98 -16.70 0.10
CA ILE A 676 -13.51 -17.87 0.86
C ILE A 676 -13.13 -18.99 -0.09
N PHE A 677 -11.97 -19.60 0.14
CA PHE A 677 -11.46 -20.69 -0.68
C PHE A 677 -11.10 -21.91 0.17
N GLY A 678 -11.42 -23.11 -0.34
CA GLY A 678 -11.09 -24.39 0.29
C GLY A 678 -9.59 -24.69 0.33
N SER A 679 -8.81 -24.13 -0.61
CA SER A 679 -7.36 -24.28 -0.63
C SER A 679 -6.66 -22.92 -0.64
N SER A 680 -5.48 -22.87 -0.03
CA SER A 680 -4.52 -21.78 -0.19
C SER A 680 -3.60 -21.94 -1.41
N ARG A 681 -3.60 -23.12 -2.06
CA ARG A 681 -2.89 -23.37 -3.33
C ARG A 681 -3.68 -22.84 -4.55
N ARG A 682 -4.19 -21.60 -4.46
CA ARG A 682 -4.99 -20.95 -5.50
C ARG A 682 -4.20 -20.60 -6.77
N THR A 683 -2.86 -20.66 -6.72
CA THR A 683 -1.96 -20.42 -7.87
C THR A 683 -2.21 -21.34 -9.07
N VAL A 684 -2.85 -22.50 -8.87
CA VAL A 684 -3.08 -23.51 -9.93
C VAL A 684 -4.51 -23.51 -10.43
N ASP A 685 -5.49 -23.39 -9.54
CA ASP A 685 -6.92 -23.46 -9.84
C ASP A 685 -7.71 -22.76 -8.72
N ALA A 686 -7.94 -21.45 -8.86
CA ALA A 686 -8.62 -20.64 -7.84
C ALA A 686 -10.15 -20.84 -7.85
N GLU A 687 -10.74 -21.07 -9.02
CA GLU A 687 -12.19 -21.20 -9.20
C GLU A 687 -12.71 -22.53 -8.62
N SER A 688 -12.06 -23.68 -8.88
CA SER A 688 -12.54 -24.97 -8.35
C SER A 688 -12.46 -25.10 -6.83
N VAL A 689 -11.72 -24.20 -6.17
CA VAL A 689 -11.63 -24.12 -4.72
C VAL A 689 -12.38 -22.94 -4.12
N HIS A 690 -13.06 -22.09 -4.89
CA HIS A 690 -13.90 -21.01 -4.34
C HIS A 690 -15.14 -21.58 -3.62
N ARG A 691 -15.59 -20.91 -2.56
CA ARG A 691 -16.69 -21.33 -1.68
C ARG A 691 -17.67 -20.16 -1.49
N PRO A 692 -18.47 -19.82 -2.53
CA PRO A 692 -19.34 -18.64 -2.52
C PRO A 692 -20.34 -18.59 -1.36
N GLU A 693 -20.72 -19.74 -0.80
CA GLU A 693 -21.64 -19.83 0.33
C GLU A 693 -21.05 -19.33 1.66
N LEU A 694 -19.71 -19.21 1.72
CA LEU A 694 -18.97 -18.69 2.86
C LEU A 694 -18.51 -17.22 2.64
N ASP A 695 -18.65 -16.67 1.43
CA ASP A 695 -18.30 -15.28 1.12
C ASP A 695 -19.06 -14.28 2.04
N SER A 696 -18.40 -13.18 2.40
CA SER A 696 -18.94 -12.17 3.31
C SER A 696 -18.56 -10.76 2.88
N VAL A 697 -19.35 -9.74 3.25
CA VAL A 697 -19.00 -8.33 3.04
C VAL A 697 -18.59 -7.69 4.36
N SER A 698 -17.44 -7.03 4.41
CA SER A 698 -17.09 -6.15 5.53
C SER A 698 -17.38 -4.70 5.20
N VAL A 699 -17.82 -3.92 6.18
CA VAL A 699 -18.10 -2.49 6.02
C VAL A 699 -17.22 -1.67 6.94
N ILE A 700 -16.31 -0.91 6.35
CA ILE A 700 -15.31 -0.13 7.07
C ILE A 700 -15.56 1.36 6.81
N ARG A 701 -15.49 2.21 7.84
CA ARG A 701 -15.59 3.67 7.68
C ARG A 701 -14.35 4.22 6.97
N GLY A 702 -14.55 5.21 6.11
CA GLY A 702 -13.49 5.83 5.31
C GLY A 702 -13.12 5.02 4.07
N ARG A 703 -11.97 5.37 3.48
CA ARG A 703 -11.41 4.66 2.32
C ARG A 703 -10.35 3.65 2.77
N ARG A 704 -10.39 2.44 2.21
CA ARG A 704 -9.42 1.37 2.43
C ARG A 704 -8.99 0.80 1.07
N GLY A 705 -7.72 0.42 0.98
CA GLY A 705 -7.08 -0.01 -0.28
C GLY A 705 -6.69 1.16 -1.20
N GLY A 706 -5.55 1.04 -1.89
CA GLY A 706 -5.09 2.01 -2.89
C GLY A 706 -5.67 1.80 -4.29
N PHE A 707 -6.46 0.74 -4.48
CA PHE A 707 -6.95 0.23 -5.76
C PHE A 707 -8.48 -0.01 -5.72
N PRO A 708 -9.32 1.03 -5.54
CA PRO A 708 -10.76 0.87 -5.60
C PRO A 708 -11.19 0.29 -6.95
N GLN A 709 -11.95 -0.80 -6.90
CA GLN A 709 -12.42 -1.49 -8.09
C GLN A 709 -13.78 -0.93 -8.55
N LEU A 710 -14.57 -0.31 -7.66
CA LEU A 710 -15.87 0.27 -7.97
C LEU A 710 -16.20 1.45 -7.05
N PHE A 711 -16.78 2.51 -7.61
CA PHE A 711 -17.41 3.61 -6.87
C PHE A 711 -18.94 3.47 -6.91
N LEU A 712 -19.58 3.51 -5.74
CA LEU A 712 -21.03 3.60 -5.60
C LEU A 712 -21.40 4.93 -4.92
N THR A 713 -22.40 5.65 -5.44
CA THR A 713 -22.97 6.82 -4.75
C THR A 713 -24.45 6.62 -4.49
N VAL A 714 -24.84 6.66 -3.21
CA VAL A 714 -26.20 6.38 -2.74
C VAL A 714 -26.70 7.60 -1.96
N PRO A 715 -27.78 8.29 -2.39
CA PRO A 715 -28.40 9.32 -1.58
C PRO A 715 -28.92 8.74 -0.26
N MET A 716 -28.75 9.45 0.86
CA MET A 716 -29.16 9.02 2.20
C MET A 716 -30.63 8.56 2.25
N ALA A 717 -31.52 9.28 1.54
CA ALA A 717 -32.93 8.93 1.42
C ALA A 717 -33.21 7.59 0.69
N GLN A 718 -32.24 7.07 -0.08
CA GLN A 718 -32.31 5.77 -0.76
C GLN A 718 -31.51 4.66 -0.03
N LEU A 719 -30.80 4.98 1.06
CA LEU A 719 -29.93 4.00 1.74
C LEU A 719 -30.71 2.81 2.30
N ALA A 720 -31.93 3.02 2.79
CA ALA A 720 -32.79 1.93 3.26
C ALA A 720 -33.18 0.97 2.12
N ALA A 721 -33.46 1.49 0.93
CA ALA A 721 -33.73 0.70 -0.27
C ALA A 721 -32.48 -0.01 -0.79
N PHE A 722 -31.29 0.61 -0.67
CA PHE A 722 -30.01 -0.02 -0.97
C PHE A 722 -29.76 -1.23 -0.07
N VAL A 723 -29.91 -1.08 1.26
CA VAL A 723 -29.71 -2.16 2.23
C VAL A 723 -30.75 -3.28 2.08
N ALA A 724 -31.99 -2.94 1.75
CA ALA A 724 -33.03 -3.94 1.44
C ALA A 724 -32.68 -4.75 0.18
N ALA A 725 -32.37 -4.09 -0.93
CA ALA A 725 -32.01 -4.76 -2.18
C ALA A 725 -30.67 -5.54 -2.07
N ALA A 726 -29.74 -5.11 -1.23
CA ALA A 726 -28.49 -5.82 -0.94
C ALA A 726 -28.71 -7.17 -0.25
N ASN A 727 -29.80 -7.29 0.52
CA ASN A 727 -30.24 -8.53 1.16
C ASN A 727 -31.35 -9.25 0.36
N GLY A 728 -31.71 -8.73 -0.81
CA GLY A 728 -32.82 -9.19 -1.64
C GLY A 728 -32.48 -10.31 -2.63
N ALA A 729 -33.38 -10.50 -3.60
CA ALA A 729 -33.24 -11.47 -4.66
C ALA A 729 -32.01 -11.18 -5.54
N PRO A 730 -31.46 -12.19 -6.27
CA PRO A 730 -30.29 -11.99 -7.12
C PRO A 730 -30.42 -10.85 -8.14
N ALA A 731 -31.62 -10.63 -8.68
CA ALA A 731 -31.89 -9.55 -9.63
C ALA A 731 -31.83 -8.16 -8.97
N GLU A 732 -32.33 -8.02 -7.73
CA GLU A 732 -32.29 -6.76 -6.97
C GLU A 732 -30.85 -6.41 -6.60
N ARG A 733 -30.07 -7.42 -6.16
CA ARG A 733 -28.63 -7.28 -5.90
C ARG A 733 -27.84 -6.89 -7.14
N ALA A 734 -28.07 -7.53 -8.29
CA ALA A 734 -27.41 -7.17 -9.54
C ALA A 734 -27.75 -5.72 -9.96
N ALA A 735 -29.01 -5.30 -9.80
CA ALA A 735 -29.48 -3.96 -10.13
C ALA A 735 -28.85 -2.85 -9.25
N LEU A 736 -28.37 -3.16 -8.05
CA LEU A 736 -27.64 -2.18 -7.21
C LEU A 736 -26.45 -1.58 -7.94
N ARG A 737 -25.67 -2.43 -8.62
CA ARG A 737 -24.47 -2.00 -9.33
C ARG A 737 -24.84 -1.03 -10.43
N THR A 738 -25.70 -1.43 -11.37
CA THR A 738 -26.15 -0.56 -12.49
C THR A 738 -26.87 0.71 -12.03
N LYS A 739 -27.56 0.70 -10.88
CA LYS A 739 -28.30 1.86 -10.37
C LYS A 739 -27.41 2.92 -9.70
N TYR A 740 -26.35 2.52 -9.00
CA TYR A 740 -25.56 3.41 -8.15
C TYR A 740 -24.08 3.52 -8.54
N GLU A 741 -23.61 2.74 -9.52
CA GLU A 741 -22.21 2.80 -9.97
C GLU A 741 -21.87 4.05 -10.76
N ILE A 742 -20.65 4.54 -10.55
CA ILE A 742 -20.03 5.50 -11.46
C ILE A 742 -19.27 4.69 -12.51
N ALA A 743 -19.96 4.39 -13.61
CA ALA A 743 -19.41 3.58 -14.70
C ALA A 743 -18.12 4.20 -15.29
N ARG A 744 -17.27 3.34 -15.86
CA ARG A 744 -16.00 3.72 -16.54
C ARG A 744 -16.14 4.86 -17.54
N ASN A 745 -17.20 4.87 -18.33
CA ASN A 745 -17.49 5.89 -19.35
C ASN A 745 -18.38 7.05 -18.84
N SER A 746 -18.65 7.12 -17.52
CA SER A 746 -19.52 8.14 -16.93
C SER A 746 -18.85 9.52 -16.93
N PRO A 747 -19.59 10.61 -17.22
CA PRO A 747 -19.05 11.98 -17.08
C PRO A 747 -18.66 12.32 -15.63
N ALA A 748 -19.20 11.60 -14.63
CA ALA A 748 -18.89 11.81 -13.22
C ALA A 748 -17.57 11.16 -12.76
N PHE A 749 -16.93 10.31 -13.58
CA PHE A 749 -15.76 9.53 -13.16
C PHE A 749 -14.59 10.41 -12.69
N TRP A 750 -14.12 11.32 -13.56
CA TRP A 750 -12.99 12.19 -13.23
C TRP A 750 -13.27 13.14 -12.08
N ALA A 751 -14.48 13.74 -12.03
CA ALA A 751 -14.87 14.63 -10.94
C ALA A 751 -14.91 13.91 -9.58
N THR A 752 -15.33 12.63 -9.55
CA THR A 752 -15.34 11.82 -8.33
C THR A 752 -13.94 11.46 -7.88
N LEU A 753 -13.07 11.05 -8.81
CA LEU A 753 -11.68 10.72 -8.50
C LEU A 753 -10.91 11.95 -8.00
N ASP A 754 -11.10 13.10 -8.67
CA ASP A 754 -10.52 14.39 -8.28
C ASP A 754 -10.96 14.77 -6.84
N GLU A 755 -12.25 14.62 -6.49
CA GLU A 755 -12.77 14.87 -5.14
C GLU A 755 -12.16 13.92 -4.08
N GLU A 756 -11.96 12.64 -4.40
CA GLU A 756 -11.34 11.69 -3.47
C GLU A 756 -9.83 11.99 -3.26
N HIS A 757 -9.11 12.47 -4.27
CA HIS A 757 -7.73 12.97 -4.11
C HIS A 757 -7.68 14.23 -3.23
N GLU A 758 -8.54 15.21 -3.48
CA GLU A 758 -8.66 16.43 -2.66
C GLU A 758 -9.03 16.09 -1.21
N ARG A 759 -9.90 15.10 -1.00
CA ARG A 759 -10.28 14.64 0.34
C ARG A 759 -9.14 13.91 1.05
N ALA A 760 -8.39 13.05 0.35
CA ALA A 760 -7.25 12.35 0.93
C ALA A 760 -6.20 13.35 1.45
N ILE A 761 -5.90 14.40 0.68
CA ILE A 761 -5.04 15.53 1.10
C ILE A 761 -5.53 16.17 2.40
N LYS A 762 -6.84 16.36 2.53
CA LYS A 762 -7.45 17.04 3.68
C LYS A 762 -7.46 16.18 4.94
N ASP A 763 -7.78 14.89 4.81
CA ASP A 763 -7.98 14.00 5.96
C ASP A 763 -6.65 13.40 6.46
N GLU A 764 -5.75 12.99 5.56
CA GLU A 764 -4.48 12.33 5.89
C GLU A 764 -3.32 12.81 4.98
N PRO A 765 -2.92 14.10 5.02
CA PRO A 765 -1.97 14.68 4.06
C PRO A 765 -0.69 13.86 3.89
N LEU A 766 -0.01 13.49 4.98
CA LEU A 766 1.24 12.72 4.92
C LEU A 766 1.11 11.42 4.12
N HIS A 767 -0.02 10.71 4.26
CA HIS A 767 -0.31 9.40 3.65
C HIS A 767 -1.10 9.48 2.33
N ALA A 768 -1.59 10.66 1.94
CA ALA A 768 -2.37 10.84 0.72
C ALA A 768 -1.52 10.63 -0.55
N GLY A 769 -1.93 9.70 -1.43
CA GLY A 769 -1.24 9.41 -2.70
C GLY A 769 -2.21 9.24 -3.85
N ILE A 770 -1.70 9.29 -5.09
CA ILE A 770 -2.53 9.10 -6.29
C ILE A 770 -3.05 7.65 -6.31
N ILE A 771 -4.36 7.52 -6.12
CA ILE A 771 -5.19 6.30 -6.17
C ILE A 771 -4.98 5.55 -7.51
N ASP A 772 -5.03 4.21 -7.49
CA ASP A 772 -5.07 3.37 -8.70
C ASP A 772 -6.50 3.09 -9.17
N THR A 773 -6.73 3.21 -10.47
CA THR A 773 -7.97 2.81 -11.17
C THR A 773 -7.70 1.77 -12.27
N SER A 774 -6.51 1.19 -12.34
CA SER A 774 -6.16 0.13 -13.31
C SER A 774 -7.08 -1.10 -13.19
N ALA A 775 -7.41 -1.49 -11.95
CA ALA A 775 -8.34 -2.57 -11.61
C ALA A 775 -9.82 -2.13 -11.55
N TYR A 776 -10.16 -0.91 -11.97
CA TYR A 776 -11.54 -0.43 -11.93
C TYR A 776 -12.41 -1.24 -12.90
N VAL A 777 -13.53 -1.78 -12.41
CA VAL A 777 -14.28 -2.84 -13.09
C VAL A 777 -14.85 -2.41 -14.44
N TRP A 778 -14.91 -3.38 -15.34
CA TRP A 778 -15.67 -3.28 -16.59
C TRP A 778 -17.16 -3.54 -16.34
N PRO A 779 -18.08 -3.04 -17.20
CA PRO A 779 -19.51 -3.39 -17.13
C PRO A 779 -19.75 -4.90 -17.04
N LEU A 780 -20.75 -5.33 -16.27
CA LEU A 780 -21.00 -6.75 -15.98
C LEU A 780 -21.20 -7.58 -17.27
N GLU A 781 -21.83 -6.99 -18.26
CA GLU A 781 -22.14 -7.57 -19.57
C GLU A 781 -20.93 -7.76 -20.49
N LEU A 782 -19.78 -7.12 -20.17
CA LEU A 782 -18.51 -7.31 -20.90
C LEU A 782 -17.56 -8.28 -20.20
N GLN A 783 -17.73 -8.49 -18.90
CA GLN A 783 -16.92 -9.46 -18.16
C GLN A 783 -17.27 -10.89 -18.63
N PRO A 784 -16.34 -11.86 -18.56
CA PRO A 784 -16.69 -13.25 -18.77
C PRO A 784 -17.74 -13.62 -17.71
N SER A 785 -18.71 -14.45 -18.06
CA SER A 785 -19.59 -15.02 -17.04
C SER A 785 -18.73 -15.84 -16.08
N ARG A 786 -18.40 -15.29 -14.90
CA ARG A 786 -17.85 -16.05 -13.77
C ARG A 786 -18.75 -17.27 -13.61
N GLY A 787 -18.18 -18.46 -13.74
CA GLY A 787 -18.95 -19.70 -13.79
C GLY A 787 -19.85 -19.81 -12.57
N ARG A 788 -21.12 -20.17 -12.78
CA ARG A 788 -22.03 -20.51 -11.68
C ARG A 788 -21.94 -21.99 -11.35
#